data_AF-A0A6J1T4H3-F1
#
_entry.id   AF-A0A6J1T4H3-F1
#
_cell.length_a   1.000
_cell.length_b   1.000
_cell.length_c   1.000
_cell.angle_alpha   90.00
_cell.angle_beta   90.00
_cell.angle_gamma   90.00
#
_symmetry.space_group_name_H-M   'P 1'
#
loop_
_entity.id
_entity.type
_entity.pdbx_description
1 polymer ?
#
loop_
_entity_poly.entity_id
_entity_poly.type
_entity_poly.pdbx_seq_one_letter_code
_entity_poly.pdbx_strand_id
1 'polypeptide(L)'
;MNQPKISFGAIKFSASASTSSDQKVQKEEKEESGSFGSFGSFGKKQPKGHKGPVAIESEAVEDEELKNVASTMGFSGFGKSAKQFDINELVQTARKTAQERTASTAVDTSIKGLSIAGSSKDANPTGKDAVKTKDEATANDGEDDDDDDDDLIGPPIPKDMLSESNTKSSGKVAEAGDEDLSDDEPEKPTDKIPQSHEVALTHGCKAVIALGVDPSGARLASGSVDYEVRFWDFAGMDSTLQSFRTLMPCENHPIKALQYSCTGDSLLVVSGTAQAKVMDRDGFEVAECVKGDQYIADMSRTKGHNSALNSGCWHPKVKNEFLTCAQDSTCRLWEIEKPKQHKAIMKPRSANGIKTVPTTCTYNRDGNLIACACQDGSIQMWDHRRAFVNTTKLLRDAHQKGSETSCIAFSYLGHSIATRGCDNTLKLWDLRNFKNPLHVFENLYSRYESTDCMFSPDDALLLTGESVMKGESSGRLLFYDTKTFEKSHEIEVSDSHVIRSVWHPKLNQIFVSCGNGIVKIYYDQAKSMRGAKLCVIKTRRKVKQMEAMVTQHILTPHALPLFRQDRAKTTRKIMEKARQDPVKSHRPDLPIKSGQGGRVASSGSTLSSYVIRNMGLSKRVEDDQDPREAILKYAKDAAENPYWISPAYAKTQPKTIFQGTGDDNEEDEPSAKKPKV
;
A
#
# COMPACT_ATOMS: atom_id res chain seq x y z
N MET A 1 73.01 -17.87 10.24
CA MET A 1 71.74 -18.48 10.66
C MET A 1 70.67 -18.07 9.68
N ASN A 2 70.02 -19.06 9.05
CA ASN A 2 69.21 -18.93 7.84
C ASN A 2 67.89 -18.17 8.05
N GLN A 3 67.59 -17.24 7.15
CA GLN A 3 66.23 -16.75 6.84
C GLN A 3 65.94 -17.04 5.36
N PRO A 4 64.75 -17.56 4.98
CA PRO A 4 64.42 -17.80 3.58
C PRO A 4 63.93 -16.52 2.88
N LYS A 5 64.46 -16.26 1.68
CA LYS A 5 64.05 -15.17 0.78
C LYS A 5 62.81 -15.55 -0.04
N ILE A 6 61.93 -14.57 -0.15
CA ILE A 6 60.69 -14.52 -0.95
C ILE A 6 61.06 -14.32 -2.42
N SER A 7 60.36 -14.99 -3.36
CA SER A 7 60.44 -14.71 -4.79
C SER A 7 59.04 -14.40 -5.36
N PHE A 8 58.95 -13.32 -6.13
CA PHE A 8 57.76 -12.83 -6.83
C PHE A 8 57.72 -13.45 -8.24
N GLY A 9 56.61 -14.11 -8.59
CA GLY A 9 56.34 -14.61 -9.93
C GLY A 9 55.72 -13.54 -10.84
N ALA A 10 56.32 -13.34 -12.01
CA ALA A 10 55.98 -12.32 -13.00
C ALA A 10 54.71 -12.65 -13.81
N ILE A 11 53.93 -11.60 -14.09
CA ILE A 11 52.75 -11.58 -14.96
C ILE A 11 53.22 -11.34 -16.41
N LYS A 12 52.78 -12.16 -17.37
CA LYS A 12 52.90 -11.88 -18.81
C LYS A 12 51.52 -11.80 -19.44
N PHE A 13 51.23 -10.64 -20.04
CA PHE A 13 50.14 -10.41 -20.98
C PHE A 13 50.55 -10.88 -22.38
N SER A 14 49.64 -11.52 -23.11
CA SER A 14 49.73 -11.63 -24.57
C SER A 14 48.35 -11.50 -25.19
N ALA A 15 48.15 -10.38 -25.90
CA ALA A 15 47.06 -10.19 -26.85
C ALA A 15 47.58 -10.58 -28.24
N SER A 16 46.79 -11.29 -29.04
CA SER A 16 46.74 -11.12 -30.49
C SER A 16 45.53 -11.88 -31.05
N ALA A 17 44.88 -11.22 -32.00
CA ALA A 17 43.74 -11.67 -32.74
C ALA A 17 44.16 -12.29 -34.09
N SER A 18 43.18 -12.95 -34.70
CA SER A 18 42.96 -13.12 -36.14
C SER A 18 43.63 -14.30 -36.89
N THR A 19 42.72 -15.21 -37.27
CA THR A 19 42.46 -15.77 -38.61
C THR A 19 43.37 -16.82 -39.26
N SER A 20 42.64 -17.79 -39.86
CA SER A 20 42.99 -18.71 -40.95
C SER A 20 43.96 -19.84 -40.57
N SER A 21 43.83 -21.08 -41.02
CA SER A 21 42.83 -21.77 -41.85
C SER A 21 43.26 -23.24 -41.86
N ASP A 22 42.27 -24.11 -42.04
CA ASP A 22 42.37 -25.37 -42.76
C ASP A 22 43.10 -26.59 -42.19
N GLN A 23 42.28 -27.66 -42.18
CA GLN A 23 42.58 -29.04 -42.56
C GLN A 23 43.41 -29.91 -41.60
N LYS A 24 43.20 -31.23 -41.48
CA LYS A 24 42.12 -32.20 -41.75
C LYS A 24 42.75 -33.54 -41.36
N VAL A 25 42.01 -34.44 -40.69
CA VAL A 25 42.25 -35.91 -40.60
C VAL A 25 43.50 -36.29 -39.76
N GLN A 26 43.54 -37.26 -38.84
CA GLN A 26 43.15 -38.66 -38.98
C GLN A 26 43.14 -39.35 -37.59
N LYS A 27 42.19 -40.28 -37.43
CA LYS A 27 42.01 -41.20 -36.30
C LYS A 27 43.20 -42.17 -36.16
N GLU A 28 43.42 -42.68 -34.95
CA GLU A 28 43.62 -44.11 -34.72
C GLU A 28 43.31 -44.48 -33.26
N GLU A 29 42.47 -45.50 -33.10
CA GLU A 29 42.08 -46.17 -31.86
C GLU A 29 43.12 -47.24 -31.50
N LYS A 30 43.25 -47.55 -30.20
CA LYS A 30 43.39 -48.94 -29.72
C LYS A 30 43.08 -49.07 -28.23
N GLU A 31 42.11 -49.94 -27.96
CA GLU A 31 41.79 -50.63 -26.70
C GLU A 31 43.03 -51.44 -26.23
N GLU A 32 43.21 -51.96 -25.01
CA GLU A 32 42.34 -52.72 -24.09
C GLU A 32 43.24 -53.00 -22.84
N SER A 33 42.82 -53.03 -21.56
CA SER A 33 42.28 -54.22 -20.87
C SER A 33 42.61 -54.16 -19.36
N GLY A 34 41.75 -54.79 -18.52
CA GLY A 34 42.08 -55.32 -17.17
C GLY A 34 41.68 -54.43 -15.96
N SER A 35 40.45 -54.47 -15.43
CA SER A 35 39.90 -55.48 -14.46
C SER A 35 40.56 -55.42 -13.07
N PHE A 36 39.94 -55.34 -11.88
CA PHE A 36 38.69 -55.84 -11.29
C PHE A 36 38.40 -55.00 -10.01
N GLY A 37 37.16 -54.95 -9.52
CA GLY A 37 36.92 -54.84 -8.06
C GLY A 37 35.85 -53.87 -7.54
N SER A 38 34.60 -54.31 -7.54
CA SER A 38 33.65 -54.31 -6.41
C SER A 38 33.19 -53.01 -5.71
N PHE A 39 31.87 -52.93 -5.63
CA PHE A 39 31.03 -52.46 -4.51
C PHE A 39 30.54 -51.01 -4.51
N GLY A 40 29.20 -50.90 -4.42
CA GLY A 40 28.43 -49.70 -4.67
C GLY A 40 28.49 -48.63 -3.58
N SER A 41 28.32 -47.39 -4.02
CA SER A 41 27.93 -46.26 -3.19
C SER A 41 27.15 -45.26 -4.04
N PHE A 42 25.87 -45.08 -3.67
CA PHE A 42 24.95 -44.14 -4.25
C PHE A 42 25.39 -42.70 -3.94
N GLY A 43 26.06 -42.05 -4.89
CA GLY A 43 26.47 -40.64 -4.82
C GLY A 43 25.60 -39.75 -5.72
N LYS A 44 24.75 -38.92 -5.10
CA LYS A 44 23.99 -37.83 -5.75
C LYS A 44 24.92 -36.88 -6.50
N LYS A 45 24.79 -36.79 -7.83
CA LYS A 45 25.43 -35.74 -8.65
C LYS A 45 24.57 -34.47 -8.67
N GLN A 46 25.22 -33.34 -8.40
CA GLN A 46 24.67 -31.99 -8.61
C GLN A 46 24.50 -31.70 -10.11
N PRO A 47 23.44 -31.00 -10.53
CA PRO A 47 23.30 -30.58 -11.92
C PRO A 47 24.17 -29.35 -12.21
N LYS A 48 25.09 -29.49 -13.18
CA LYS A 48 25.78 -28.37 -13.82
C LYS A 48 24.88 -27.78 -14.90
N GLY A 49 24.88 -26.45 -14.99
CA GLY A 49 24.01 -25.64 -15.83
C GLY A 49 24.09 -25.94 -17.33
N HIS A 50 22.95 -25.79 -17.98
CA HIS A 50 22.82 -25.81 -19.44
C HIS A 50 22.57 -24.40 -19.96
N LYS A 51 23.35 -24.03 -20.97
CA LYS A 51 23.20 -22.83 -21.81
C LYS A 51 22.35 -23.20 -23.02
N GLY A 52 21.43 -22.29 -23.39
CA GLY A 52 21.05 -22.00 -24.79
C GLY A 52 20.09 -22.98 -25.50
N PRO A 53 19.11 -22.49 -26.26
CA PRO A 53 18.06 -23.32 -26.88
C PRO A 53 18.41 -23.74 -28.31
N VAL A 54 18.02 -24.96 -28.71
CA VAL A 54 17.82 -25.35 -30.11
C VAL A 54 16.56 -26.21 -30.18
N ALA A 55 15.81 -26.01 -31.27
CA ALA A 55 14.43 -26.38 -31.47
C ALA A 55 14.29 -27.64 -32.36
N ILE A 56 13.28 -28.46 -32.02
CA ILE A 56 12.36 -29.26 -32.86
C ILE A 56 12.82 -30.66 -33.37
N GLU A 57 11.80 -31.55 -33.30
CA GLU A 57 11.57 -32.86 -33.94
C GLU A 57 12.00 -34.06 -33.08
N SER A 58 11.18 -35.07 -32.76
CA SER A 58 9.77 -35.40 -32.99
C SER A 58 9.65 -36.86 -32.54
N GLU A 59 8.72 -37.30 -31.69
CA GLU A 59 8.16 -38.67 -31.76
C GLU A 59 6.75 -38.63 -31.17
N ALA A 60 5.76 -38.78 -32.06
CA ALA A 60 4.34 -38.83 -31.77
C ALA A 60 3.88 -40.28 -31.91
N VAL A 61 3.89 -41.04 -30.82
CA VAL A 61 3.34 -42.42 -30.81
C VAL A 61 2.49 -42.71 -29.56
N GLU A 62 2.47 -41.86 -28.53
CA GLU A 62 1.79 -42.17 -27.25
C GLU A 62 0.36 -41.59 -27.09
N ASP A 63 -0.16 -40.84 -28.08
CA ASP A 63 -1.39 -40.05 -27.92
C ASP A 63 -2.70 -40.73 -28.38
N GLU A 64 -2.66 -41.91 -29.00
CA GLU A 64 -3.88 -42.57 -29.50
C GLU A 64 -4.57 -43.45 -28.44
N GLU A 65 -3.82 -44.08 -27.53
CA GLU A 65 -4.40 -44.97 -26.51
C GLU A 65 -5.18 -44.19 -25.44
N LEU A 66 -4.73 -42.98 -25.10
CA LEU A 66 -5.39 -42.10 -24.12
C LEU A 66 -6.73 -41.51 -24.62
N LYS A 67 -6.89 -41.33 -25.94
CA LYS A 67 -8.12 -40.79 -26.53
C LYS A 67 -9.26 -41.82 -26.55
N ASN A 68 -8.93 -43.10 -26.75
CA ASN A 68 -9.94 -44.15 -26.80
C ASN A 68 -10.57 -44.40 -25.41
N VAL A 69 -9.79 -44.34 -24.33
CA VAL A 69 -10.29 -44.54 -22.96
C VAL A 69 -11.17 -43.36 -22.49
N ALA A 70 -10.87 -42.14 -22.95
CA ALA A 70 -11.66 -40.95 -22.62
C ALA A 70 -13.04 -40.92 -23.31
N SER A 71 -13.16 -41.51 -24.51
CA SER A 71 -14.43 -41.62 -25.25
C SER A 71 -15.43 -42.57 -24.57
N THR A 72 -14.94 -43.63 -23.94
CA THR A 72 -15.75 -44.62 -23.23
C THR A 72 -16.31 -44.14 -21.89
N MET A 73 -15.78 -43.06 -21.31
CA MET A 73 -16.18 -42.56 -19.98
C MET A 73 -16.91 -41.21 -19.98
N GLY A 74 -17.25 -40.63 -21.14
CA GLY A 74 -18.19 -39.50 -21.22
C GLY A 74 -17.72 -38.18 -20.59
N PHE A 75 -16.41 -37.97 -20.41
CA PHE A 75 -15.86 -36.73 -19.85
C PHE A 75 -15.43 -35.75 -20.95
N SER A 76 -16.33 -34.88 -21.41
CA SER A 76 -15.98 -33.78 -22.32
C SER A 76 -15.50 -32.55 -21.53
N GLY A 77 -14.23 -32.53 -21.12
CA GLY A 77 -13.70 -31.38 -20.38
C GLY A 77 -12.19 -31.31 -20.15
N PHE A 78 -11.42 -32.33 -20.54
CA PHE A 78 -9.97 -32.34 -20.37
C PHE A 78 -9.29 -31.96 -21.69
N GLY A 79 -8.64 -30.79 -21.75
CA GLY A 79 -7.82 -30.42 -22.92
C GLY A 79 -7.87 -28.97 -23.41
N LYS A 80 -8.46 -28.02 -22.68
CA LYS A 80 -8.24 -26.60 -23.01
C LYS A 80 -6.87 -26.18 -22.50
N SER A 81 -5.87 -26.15 -23.39
CA SER A 81 -4.60 -25.47 -23.15
C SER A 81 -4.86 -24.05 -22.68
N ALA A 82 -4.18 -23.62 -21.62
CA ALA A 82 -4.30 -22.26 -21.09
C ALA A 82 -4.07 -21.23 -22.21
N LYS A 83 -4.95 -20.23 -22.33
CA LYS A 83 -4.74 -19.13 -23.27
C LYS A 83 -3.40 -18.47 -22.95
N GLN A 84 -2.50 -18.46 -23.91
CA GLN A 84 -1.25 -17.72 -23.82
C GLN A 84 -1.59 -16.23 -23.89
N PHE A 85 -1.40 -15.52 -22.77
CA PHE A 85 -1.64 -14.08 -22.69
C PHE A 85 -0.48 -13.35 -23.35
N ASP A 86 -0.76 -12.56 -24.40
CA ASP A 86 0.22 -11.63 -24.95
C ASP A 86 0.30 -10.39 -24.05
N ILE A 87 1.40 -10.30 -23.31
CA ILE A 87 1.67 -9.23 -22.35
C ILE A 87 1.71 -7.86 -23.06
N ASN A 88 2.10 -7.82 -24.33
CA ASN A 88 2.15 -6.58 -25.08
C ASN A 88 0.75 -6.05 -25.40
N GLU A 89 -0.20 -6.95 -25.71
CA GLU A 89 -1.60 -6.59 -25.96
C GLU A 89 -2.28 -6.12 -24.66
N LEU A 90 -1.95 -6.74 -23.53
CA LEU A 90 -2.44 -6.31 -22.21
C LEU A 90 -1.90 -4.93 -21.81
N VAL A 91 -0.63 -4.63 -22.12
CA VAL A 91 -0.03 -3.31 -21.84
C VAL A 91 -0.57 -2.24 -22.78
N GLN A 92 -0.84 -2.57 -24.04
CA GLN A 92 -1.46 -1.64 -24.99
C GLN A 92 -2.91 -1.32 -24.64
N THR A 93 -3.70 -2.32 -24.22
CA THR A 93 -5.07 -2.10 -23.75
C THR A 93 -5.08 -1.26 -22.47
N ALA A 94 -4.19 -1.53 -21.51
CA ALA A 94 -4.04 -0.71 -20.31
C ALA A 94 -3.63 0.74 -20.62
N ARG A 95 -2.72 0.97 -21.56
CA ARG A 95 -2.34 2.32 -22.02
C ARG A 95 -3.51 3.05 -22.67
N LYS A 96 -4.28 2.38 -23.51
CA LYS A 96 -5.44 2.96 -24.19
C LYS A 96 -6.54 3.36 -23.20
N THR A 97 -6.84 2.50 -22.22
CA THR A 97 -7.80 2.80 -21.16
C THR A 97 -7.34 3.95 -20.25
N ALA A 98 -6.03 4.07 -20.00
CA ALA A 98 -5.49 5.20 -19.24
C ALA A 98 -5.64 6.53 -20.01
N GLN A 99 -5.36 6.53 -21.32
CA GLN A 99 -5.52 7.69 -22.19
C GLN A 99 -7.00 8.12 -22.31
N GLU A 100 -7.91 7.17 -22.46
CA GLU A 100 -9.36 7.43 -22.49
C GLU A 100 -9.87 8.04 -21.18
N ARG A 101 -9.35 7.60 -20.03
CA ARG A 101 -9.66 8.20 -18.73
C ARG A 101 -9.16 9.64 -18.63
N THR A 102 -7.91 9.89 -19.01
CA THR A 102 -7.35 11.26 -19.00
C THR A 102 -8.12 12.20 -19.93
N ALA A 103 -8.53 11.72 -21.10
CA ALA A 103 -9.36 12.49 -22.04
C ALA A 103 -10.74 12.80 -21.45
N SER A 104 -11.40 11.84 -20.77
CA SER A 104 -12.70 12.09 -20.13
C SER A 104 -12.62 13.13 -19.00
N THR A 105 -11.53 13.14 -18.21
CA THR A 105 -11.34 14.12 -17.13
C THR A 105 -11.05 15.53 -17.65
N ALA A 106 -10.41 15.65 -18.81
CA ALA A 106 -10.17 16.92 -19.50
C ALA A 106 -11.48 17.53 -20.06
N VAL A 107 -12.43 16.69 -20.49
CA VAL A 107 -13.76 17.14 -20.96
C VAL A 107 -14.61 17.62 -19.77
N ASP A 108 -14.59 16.93 -18.63
CA ASP A 108 -15.34 17.35 -17.43
C ASP A 108 -14.85 18.67 -16.83
N THR A 109 -13.56 19.00 -16.98
CA THR A 109 -12.99 20.28 -16.53
C THR A 109 -13.37 21.43 -17.45
N SER A 110 -13.56 21.17 -18.75
CA SER A 110 -14.04 22.17 -19.70
C SER A 110 -15.52 22.53 -19.51
N ILE A 111 -16.36 21.59 -19.09
CA ILE A 111 -17.81 21.82 -18.88
C ILE A 111 -18.08 22.65 -17.61
N LYS A 112 -17.25 22.53 -16.57
CA LYS A 112 -17.37 23.34 -15.35
C LYS A 112 -16.88 24.80 -15.49
N GLY A 113 -16.09 25.10 -16.52
CA GLY A 113 -15.58 26.45 -16.80
C GLY A 113 -16.56 27.38 -17.51
N LEU A 114 -17.72 26.88 -17.97
CA LEU A 114 -18.67 27.62 -18.81
C LEU A 114 -19.99 28.00 -18.10
N SER A 115 -20.19 27.66 -16.81
CA SER A 115 -21.45 27.93 -16.10
C SER A 115 -21.41 29.11 -15.11
N ILE A 116 -20.37 29.96 -15.15
CA ILE A 116 -20.27 31.17 -14.30
C ILE A 116 -19.89 32.36 -15.17
N ALA A 117 -20.81 32.79 -16.03
CA ALA A 117 -20.76 34.09 -16.68
C ALA A 117 -22.17 34.44 -17.20
N GLY A 118 -22.94 35.19 -16.41
CA GLY A 118 -24.23 35.68 -16.86
C GLY A 118 -24.95 36.54 -15.82
N SER A 119 -25.13 37.81 -16.17
CA SER A 119 -26.10 38.77 -15.61
C SER A 119 -25.65 39.66 -14.45
N SER A 120 -25.27 40.89 -14.81
CA SER A 120 -25.12 42.08 -13.95
C SER A 120 -26.30 43.05 -14.13
N LYS A 121 -26.73 43.69 -13.03
CA LYS A 121 -27.51 44.96 -12.91
C LYS A 121 -28.97 44.92 -13.41
N ASP A 122 -30.00 45.50 -12.75
CA ASP A 122 -30.13 46.86 -12.19
C ASP A 122 -31.20 47.02 -11.06
N ALA A 123 -31.02 48.09 -10.27
CA ALA A 123 -32.01 49.02 -9.67
C ALA A 123 -33.02 48.63 -8.52
N ASN A 124 -32.80 49.32 -7.40
CA ASN A 124 -33.59 49.68 -6.20
C ASN A 124 -34.98 50.36 -6.48
N PRO A 125 -35.77 50.84 -5.49
CA PRO A 125 -36.31 50.28 -4.22
C PRO A 125 -37.81 50.66 -3.99
N THR A 126 -38.27 50.60 -2.72
CA THR A 126 -39.52 51.18 -2.11
C THR A 126 -40.73 50.23 -2.10
N GLY A 127 -41.57 50.15 -1.07
CA GLY A 127 -41.71 50.80 0.24
C GLY A 127 -42.84 50.06 1.00
N LYS A 128 -42.74 49.99 2.32
CA LYS A 128 -43.69 50.62 3.28
C LYS A 128 -44.97 49.83 3.64
N ASP A 129 -45.22 49.88 4.95
CA ASP A 129 -46.51 49.83 5.66
C ASP A 129 -47.17 48.45 5.83
N ALA A 130 -47.86 48.12 6.93
CA ALA A 130 -48.03 48.68 8.27
C ALA A 130 -49.05 47.78 9.04
N VAL A 131 -48.92 47.71 10.38
CA VAL A 131 -50.03 47.71 11.38
C VAL A 131 -50.87 46.41 11.51
N LYS A 132 -50.68 45.65 12.62
CA LYS A 132 -51.41 45.62 13.93
C LYS A 132 -52.86 45.11 13.88
N THR A 133 -53.16 44.11 14.73
CA THR A 133 -54.05 44.11 15.95
C THR A 133 -54.55 42.66 16.18
N LYS A 134 -54.22 41.98 17.30
CA LYS A 134 -54.88 42.00 18.62
C LYS A 134 -56.37 41.63 18.60
N ASP A 135 -56.76 40.48 19.16
CA ASP A 135 -57.44 40.35 20.47
C ASP A 135 -57.98 38.92 20.73
N GLU A 136 -58.42 38.73 21.97
CA GLU A 136 -58.42 37.53 22.81
C GLU A 136 -59.68 36.61 22.76
N ALA A 137 -59.46 35.38 23.27
CA ALA A 137 -60.32 34.57 24.18
C ALA A 137 -61.64 33.94 23.70
N THR A 138 -61.78 32.60 23.80
CA THR A 138 -62.34 31.85 24.95
C THR A 138 -62.54 30.35 24.62
N ALA A 139 -62.59 29.52 25.68
CA ALA A 139 -62.68 28.06 25.78
C ALA A 139 -63.88 27.41 25.02
N ASN A 140 -63.94 26.10 24.71
CA ASN A 140 -63.83 24.93 25.59
C ASN A 140 -63.80 23.61 24.76
N ASP A 141 -63.21 22.57 25.35
CA ASP A 141 -63.46 21.12 25.26
C ASP A 141 -63.36 20.35 23.92
N GLY A 142 -62.55 19.28 23.98
CA GLY A 142 -62.74 18.09 23.14
C GLY A 142 -61.44 17.40 22.76
N GLU A 143 -61.02 16.45 23.61
CA GLU A 143 -59.93 15.50 23.45
C GLU A 143 -59.89 14.83 22.07
N ASP A 144 -58.70 14.76 21.44
CA ASP A 144 -58.17 13.58 20.74
C ASP A 144 -56.69 13.82 20.38
N ASP A 145 -55.90 12.76 20.50
CA ASP A 145 -54.44 12.68 20.61
C ASP A 145 -53.59 13.45 19.57
N ASP A 146 -52.54 14.10 20.08
CA ASP A 146 -51.47 14.85 19.38
C ASP A 146 -50.75 14.03 18.29
N ASP A 147 -50.78 14.54 17.05
CA ASP A 147 -49.69 15.24 16.34
C ASP A 147 -48.24 14.74 16.61
N ASP A 148 -47.54 14.22 15.61
CA ASP A 148 -46.83 14.93 14.52
C ASP A 148 -45.39 15.34 14.92
N ASP A 149 -44.65 15.65 13.87
CA ASP A 149 -43.20 15.74 13.74
C ASP A 149 -42.46 16.75 14.65
N ASP A 150 -41.14 16.51 14.71
CA ASP A 150 -40.02 17.42 15.03
C ASP A 150 -39.75 17.80 16.50
N ASP A 151 -38.56 17.43 17.01
CA ASP A 151 -37.61 18.41 17.61
C ASP A 151 -36.26 17.80 18.04
N LEU A 152 -35.20 18.23 17.36
CA LEU A 152 -33.79 18.04 17.74
C LEU A 152 -33.42 19.09 18.80
N ILE A 153 -33.62 18.75 20.07
CA ILE A 153 -33.20 19.56 21.22
C ILE A 153 -31.82 19.09 21.71
N GLY A 154 -30.82 19.98 21.65
CA GLY A 154 -29.52 19.84 22.31
C GLY A 154 -29.09 21.18 22.94
N PRO A 155 -28.37 21.19 24.07
CA PRO A 155 -28.10 22.42 24.81
C PRO A 155 -27.11 23.35 24.08
N PRO A 156 -27.25 24.68 24.21
CA PRO A 156 -26.35 25.66 23.60
C PRO A 156 -24.98 25.72 24.31
N ILE A 157 -23.94 26.02 23.52
CA ILE A 157 -22.54 26.15 23.96
C ILE A 157 -22.39 27.33 24.97
N PRO A 158 -21.70 27.16 26.12
CA PRO A 158 -21.56 28.21 27.13
C PRO A 158 -20.74 29.45 26.71
N LYS A 159 -21.15 30.62 27.19
CA LYS A 159 -20.61 31.97 26.88
C LYS A 159 -19.32 32.36 27.64
N ASP A 160 -18.43 31.42 27.94
CA ASP A 160 -17.17 31.67 28.66
C ASP A 160 -15.90 31.63 27.78
N MET A 161 -16.03 31.73 26.45
CA MET A 161 -14.89 31.79 25.51
C MET A 161 -14.71 33.14 24.80
N LEU A 162 -15.33 34.21 25.29
CA LEU A 162 -15.15 35.57 24.74
C LEU A 162 -14.94 36.62 25.84
N SER A 163 -13.76 36.57 26.45
CA SER A 163 -13.10 37.65 27.20
C SER A 163 -11.60 37.30 27.17
N GLU A 164 -10.60 38.15 26.95
CA GLU A 164 -10.37 39.59 26.89
C GLU A 164 -9.27 39.80 25.81
N SER A 165 -9.16 40.90 25.09
CA SER A 165 -8.66 42.14 25.66
C SER A 165 -8.57 43.20 24.56
N ASN A 166 -8.89 44.40 24.99
CA ASN A 166 -9.03 45.61 24.20
C ASN A 166 -7.84 46.51 24.56
N THR A 167 -6.97 46.86 23.62
CA THR A 167 -6.12 48.05 23.75
C THR A 167 -6.03 48.82 22.44
N LYS A 168 -6.49 50.07 22.54
CA LYS A 168 -6.52 51.12 21.52
C LYS A 168 -5.12 51.44 20.98
N SER A 169 -5.02 51.71 19.69
CA SER A 169 -4.33 52.92 19.22
C SER A 169 -4.94 53.44 17.93
N SER A 170 -5.08 54.77 17.89
CA SER A 170 -5.70 55.59 16.87
C SER A 170 -4.72 55.93 15.74
N GLY A 171 -5.17 55.90 14.48
CA GLY A 171 -4.44 56.46 13.35
C GLY A 171 -5.28 56.49 12.08
N LYS A 172 -5.42 57.68 11.48
CA LYS A 172 -6.23 58.03 10.30
C LYS A 172 -5.60 57.55 8.97
N VAL A 173 -6.48 57.13 8.05
CA VAL A 173 -6.52 57.37 6.57
C VAL A 173 -5.30 56.96 5.72
N ALA A 174 -5.51 55.98 4.82
CA ALA A 174 -5.23 56.09 3.38
C ALA A 174 -5.83 54.90 2.61
N GLU A 175 -6.51 55.20 1.50
CA GLU A 175 -6.85 54.27 0.42
C GLU A 175 -5.60 53.69 -0.24
N ALA A 176 -5.75 52.48 -0.80
CA ALA A 176 -5.18 51.97 -2.06
C ALA A 176 -4.50 50.60 -1.90
N GLY A 177 -4.84 49.70 -2.82
CA GLY A 177 -3.99 48.57 -3.21
C GLY A 177 -4.63 47.20 -3.04
N ASP A 178 -5.30 46.75 -4.10
CA ASP A 178 -5.37 45.33 -4.45
C ASP A 178 -3.95 44.74 -4.43
N GLU A 179 -3.68 43.85 -3.48
CA GLU A 179 -2.62 42.85 -3.59
C GLU A 179 -3.10 41.58 -2.89
N ASP A 180 -3.81 40.72 -3.64
CA ASP A 180 -3.88 39.28 -3.37
C ASP A 180 -2.45 38.71 -3.52
N LEU A 181 -1.63 38.94 -2.50
CA LEU A 181 -0.40 38.22 -2.28
C LEU A 181 -0.75 36.95 -1.51
N SER A 182 -0.57 35.82 -2.17
CA SER A 182 -0.50 34.51 -1.55
C SER A 182 0.60 34.53 -0.48
N ASP A 183 0.19 34.76 0.76
CA ASP A 183 1.06 34.71 1.92
C ASP A 183 1.27 33.23 2.27
N ASP A 184 2.12 32.56 1.48
CA ASP A 184 2.79 31.32 1.90
C ASP A 184 3.83 31.70 2.98
N GLU A 185 3.34 32.15 4.13
CA GLU A 185 4.13 32.25 5.36
C GLU A 185 4.78 30.87 5.59
N PRO A 186 6.10 30.78 5.82
CA PRO A 186 6.75 29.51 6.05
C PRO A 186 6.13 28.86 7.29
N GLU A 187 5.37 27.77 7.09
CA GLU A 187 4.71 27.03 8.17
C GLU A 187 5.69 26.81 9.34
N LYS A 188 5.28 27.22 10.54
CA LYS A 188 6.13 27.04 11.72
C LYS A 188 6.36 25.54 11.91
N PRO A 189 7.57 25.10 12.30
CA PRO A 189 7.87 23.67 12.46
C PRO A 189 6.94 22.98 13.47
N THR A 190 6.38 23.75 14.42
CA THR A 190 5.36 23.30 15.39
C THR A 190 4.05 22.87 14.74
N ASP A 191 3.67 23.47 13.62
CA ASP A 191 2.38 23.21 12.99
C ASP A 191 2.33 21.81 12.39
N LYS A 192 3.49 21.19 12.10
CA LYS A 192 3.55 19.83 11.56
C LYS A 192 3.33 18.74 12.60
N ILE A 193 3.38 19.06 13.89
CA ILE A 193 3.24 18.07 14.97
C ILE A 193 1.79 17.55 14.99
N PRO A 194 1.57 16.24 14.78
CA PRO A 194 0.22 15.68 14.73
C PRO A 194 -0.30 15.45 16.15
N GLN A 195 -1.10 16.38 16.70
CA GLN A 195 -1.59 16.29 18.08
C GLN A 195 -3.11 16.37 18.27
N SER A 196 -3.88 16.69 17.22
CA SER A 196 -5.32 17.01 17.38
C SER A 196 -6.17 15.85 17.93
N HIS A 197 -5.82 14.61 17.60
CA HIS A 197 -6.58 13.42 17.99
C HIS A 197 -5.63 12.33 18.48
N GLU A 198 -6.10 11.55 19.45
CA GLU A 198 -5.40 10.39 19.97
C GLU A 198 -6.20 9.10 19.79
N VAL A 199 -5.48 7.99 19.59
CA VAL A 199 -6.01 6.62 19.57
C VAL A 199 -5.15 5.77 20.48
N ALA A 200 -5.77 5.03 21.40
CA ALA A 200 -5.07 4.13 22.32
C ALA A 200 -5.30 2.67 21.92
N LEU A 201 -4.21 1.95 21.64
CA LEU A 201 -4.22 0.49 21.42
C LEU A 201 -3.82 -0.21 22.71
N THR A 202 -4.64 -1.14 23.18
CA THR A 202 -4.37 -1.90 24.41
C THR A 202 -3.57 -3.15 24.09
N HIS A 203 -2.27 -3.14 24.36
CA HIS A 203 -1.44 -4.34 24.24
C HIS A 203 -1.75 -5.27 25.41
N GLY A 204 -1.48 -4.83 26.63
CA GLY A 204 -1.69 -5.64 27.83
C GLY A 204 -1.57 -4.78 29.07
N CYS A 205 -1.19 -5.39 30.20
CA CYS A 205 -1.03 -4.66 31.45
C CYS A 205 0.43 -4.22 31.72
N LYS A 206 1.42 -4.86 31.09
CA LYS A 206 2.84 -4.52 31.31
C LYS A 206 3.39 -3.60 30.21
N ALA A 207 4.53 -3.00 30.53
CA ALA A 207 5.22 -2.04 29.68
C ALA A 207 5.53 -2.55 28.27
N VAL A 208 5.19 -1.73 27.27
CA VAL A 208 5.56 -1.97 25.86
C VAL A 208 6.94 -1.36 25.61
N ILE A 209 7.96 -2.21 25.52
CA ILE A 209 9.36 -1.83 25.33
C ILE A 209 9.67 -1.54 23.87
N ALA A 210 9.16 -2.38 22.97
CA ALA A 210 9.53 -2.38 21.57
C ALA A 210 8.36 -2.00 20.68
N LEU A 211 8.65 -1.23 19.63
CA LEU A 211 7.66 -0.72 18.69
C LEU A 211 8.29 -0.69 17.30
N GLY A 212 7.60 -1.25 16.32
CA GLY A 212 7.99 -1.23 14.92
C GLY A 212 6.80 -0.84 14.05
N VAL A 213 6.97 0.14 13.17
CA VAL A 213 5.97 0.55 12.17
C VAL A 213 6.47 0.14 10.79
N ASP A 214 5.57 -0.39 9.96
CA ASP A 214 5.84 -0.69 8.54
C ASP A 214 6.18 0.62 7.80
N PRO A 215 7.20 0.69 6.92
CA PRO A 215 7.49 1.86 6.08
C PRO A 215 6.31 2.38 5.22
N SER A 216 5.29 1.54 5.00
CA SER A 216 4.03 1.95 4.36
C SER A 216 3.03 2.61 5.35
N GLY A 217 3.20 2.34 6.64
CA GLY A 217 2.31 2.77 7.71
C GLY A 217 1.03 1.94 7.85
N ALA A 218 0.89 0.82 7.13
CA ALA A 218 -0.31 -0.01 7.18
C ALA A 218 -0.36 -0.93 8.41
N ARG A 219 0.79 -1.36 8.90
CA ARG A 219 0.90 -2.27 10.05
C ARG A 219 1.82 -1.71 11.13
N LEU A 220 1.51 -2.12 12.37
CA LEU A 220 2.28 -1.83 13.56
C LEU A 220 2.54 -3.16 14.29
N ALA A 221 3.73 -3.30 14.86
CA ALA A 221 4.06 -4.37 15.78
C ALA A 221 4.50 -3.75 17.11
N SER A 222 3.94 -4.24 18.22
CA SER A 222 4.36 -3.86 19.56
C SER A 222 4.83 -5.08 20.33
N GLY A 223 5.87 -4.90 21.14
CA GLY A 223 6.49 -5.93 21.96
C GLY A 223 6.54 -5.49 23.41
N SER A 224 6.08 -6.36 24.31
CA SER A 224 6.00 -6.09 25.74
C SER A 224 7.10 -6.82 26.52
N VAL A 225 7.28 -6.40 27.77
CA VAL A 225 7.91 -7.19 28.83
C VAL A 225 7.23 -8.55 29.00
N ASP A 226 5.95 -8.67 28.62
CA ASP A 226 5.15 -9.91 28.65
C ASP A 226 5.60 -11.01 27.69
N TYR A 227 6.72 -10.84 26.98
CA TYR A 227 7.25 -11.78 25.98
C TYR A 227 6.39 -11.86 24.70
N GLU A 228 5.22 -11.25 24.70
CA GLU A 228 4.31 -11.17 23.57
C GLU A 228 4.69 -10.06 22.58
N VAL A 229 4.48 -10.38 21.31
CA VAL A 229 4.42 -9.43 20.19
C VAL A 229 2.98 -9.42 19.67
N ARG A 230 2.34 -8.25 19.66
CA ARG A 230 1.05 -8.05 18.98
C ARG A 230 1.24 -7.34 17.66
N PHE A 231 0.48 -7.80 16.68
CA PHE A 231 0.39 -7.21 15.36
C PHE A 231 -0.94 -6.47 15.20
N TRP A 232 -0.84 -5.28 14.64
CA TRP A 232 -1.96 -4.39 14.38
C TRP A 232 -1.99 -4.09 12.88
N ASP A 233 -3.17 -4.19 12.28
CA ASP A 233 -3.41 -3.85 10.89
C ASP A 233 -4.48 -2.77 10.83
N PHE A 234 -4.12 -1.55 10.44
CA PHE A 234 -5.06 -0.43 10.45
C PHE A 234 -6.14 -0.55 9.35
N ALA A 235 -5.84 -1.29 8.27
CA ALA A 235 -6.79 -1.55 7.20
C ALA A 235 -7.74 -2.71 7.53
N GLY A 236 -7.34 -3.65 8.38
CA GLY A 236 -8.20 -4.73 8.87
C GLY A 236 -8.99 -4.40 10.14
N MET A 237 -8.44 -3.56 11.01
CA MET A 237 -9.00 -3.24 12.32
C MET A 237 -10.22 -2.32 12.20
N ASP A 238 -11.20 -2.53 13.09
CA ASP A 238 -12.39 -1.68 13.27
C ASP A 238 -12.21 -0.77 14.51
N SER A 239 -13.29 -0.09 14.92
CA SER A 239 -13.28 0.76 16.11
C SER A 239 -13.01 0.01 17.42
N THR A 240 -12.94 -1.32 17.45
CA THR A 240 -12.60 -2.09 18.67
C THR A 240 -11.10 -2.06 18.98
N LEU A 241 -10.28 -1.65 18.02
CA LEU A 241 -8.85 -1.48 18.17
C LEU A 241 -8.13 -2.74 18.69
N GLN A 242 -8.60 -3.92 18.30
CA GLN A 242 -8.01 -5.20 18.71
C GLN A 242 -6.88 -5.64 17.78
N SER A 243 -5.85 -6.26 18.36
CA SER A 243 -4.77 -6.86 17.60
C SER A 243 -5.31 -8.06 16.81
N PHE A 244 -4.91 -8.20 15.55
CA PHE A 244 -5.36 -9.35 14.74
C PHE A 244 -4.59 -10.63 15.08
N ARG A 245 -3.37 -10.49 15.63
CA ARG A 245 -2.53 -11.61 16.04
C ARG A 245 -1.69 -11.24 17.25
N THR A 246 -1.64 -12.15 18.22
CA THR A 246 -0.73 -12.12 19.36
C THR A 246 0.11 -13.37 19.28
N LEU A 247 1.43 -13.23 19.42
CA LEU A 247 2.35 -14.36 19.39
C LEU A 247 3.49 -14.15 20.38
N MET A 248 4.08 -15.25 20.82
CA MET A 248 5.20 -15.25 21.75
C MET A 248 6.40 -15.89 21.04
N PRO A 249 7.21 -15.10 20.30
CA PRO A 249 8.22 -15.66 19.40
C PRO A 249 9.39 -16.26 20.19
N CYS A 250 9.69 -15.72 21.36
CA CYS A 250 10.67 -16.25 22.29
C CYS A 250 10.00 -16.42 23.66
N GLU A 251 9.60 -17.65 24.00
CA GLU A 251 8.68 -17.96 25.10
C GLU A 251 9.02 -17.34 26.45
N ASN A 252 10.31 -17.24 26.78
CA ASN A 252 10.75 -16.84 28.13
C ASN A 252 11.58 -15.54 28.15
N HIS A 253 11.58 -14.76 27.06
CA HIS A 253 12.47 -13.60 26.96
C HIS A 253 11.73 -12.32 26.57
N PRO A 254 11.95 -11.20 27.28
CA PRO A 254 11.32 -9.92 26.95
C PRO A 254 11.80 -9.43 25.60
N ILE A 255 10.88 -8.83 24.85
CA ILE A 255 11.19 -8.23 23.56
C ILE A 255 11.88 -6.89 23.84
N LYS A 256 13.09 -6.72 23.29
CA LYS A 256 13.90 -5.51 23.49
C LYS A 256 13.78 -4.54 22.31
N ALA A 257 13.79 -5.07 21.09
CA ALA A 257 13.66 -4.24 19.88
C ALA A 257 12.85 -4.95 18.79
N LEU A 258 12.07 -4.16 18.07
CA LEU A 258 11.26 -4.56 16.92
C LEU A 258 11.49 -3.55 15.82
N GLN A 259 11.77 -4.02 14.61
CA GLN A 259 11.87 -3.13 13.45
C GLN A 259 11.44 -3.86 12.18
N TYR A 260 10.60 -3.20 11.38
CA TYR A 260 10.26 -3.69 10.05
C TYR A 260 11.42 -3.47 9.08
N SER A 261 11.56 -4.39 8.14
CA SER A 261 12.42 -4.26 6.98
C SER A 261 12.06 -3.02 6.17
N CYS A 262 12.99 -2.56 5.32
CA CYS A 262 12.76 -1.39 4.47
C CYS A 262 11.57 -1.55 3.50
N THR A 263 11.21 -2.79 3.14
CA THR A 263 10.04 -3.08 2.30
C THR A 263 8.77 -3.30 3.10
N GLY A 264 8.87 -3.57 4.41
CA GLY A 264 7.73 -3.90 5.27
C GLY A 264 7.32 -5.37 5.24
N ASP A 265 8.03 -6.23 4.49
CA ASP A 265 7.68 -7.65 4.36
C ASP A 265 8.08 -8.44 5.61
N SER A 266 9.29 -8.21 6.11
CA SER A 266 9.82 -8.91 7.29
C SER A 266 9.92 -7.99 8.50
N LEU A 267 9.79 -8.58 9.69
CA LEU A 267 9.96 -7.96 11.01
C LEU A 267 11.14 -8.62 11.72
N LEU A 268 12.11 -7.83 12.14
CA LEU A 268 13.20 -8.29 13.01
C LEU A 268 12.72 -8.23 14.45
N VAL A 269 12.82 -9.35 15.15
CA VAL A 269 12.49 -9.48 16.56
C VAL A 269 13.74 -9.80 17.35
N VAL A 270 14.11 -8.84 18.18
CA VAL A 270 15.22 -8.94 19.12
C VAL A 270 14.64 -9.06 20.52
N SER A 271 14.84 -10.21 21.13
CA SER A 271 14.50 -10.45 22.52
C SER A 271 15.77 -10.60 23.36
N GLY A 272 15.63 -10.89 24.65
CA GLY A 272 16.74 -11.28 25.51
C GLY A 272 17.44 -12.59 25.13
N THR A 273 17.03 -13.30 24.06
CA THR A 273 17.77 -14.46 23.55
C THR A 273 19.07 -14.06 22.87
N ALA A 274 20.01 -14.99 22.73
CA ALA A 274 21.22 -14.78 21.92
C ALA A 274 20.94 -14.87 20.39
N GLN A 275 19.78 -15.40 20.01
CA GLN A 275 19.38 -15.57 18.62
C GLN A 275 18.34 -14.50 18.28
N ALA A 276 18.53 -13.81 17.15
CA ALA A 276 17.51 -12.93 16.59
C ALA A 276 16.58 -13.74 15.68
N LYS A 277 15.28 -13.49 15.78
CA LYS A 277 14.27 -14.07 14.90
C LYS A 277 13.81 -13.04 13.89
N VAL A 278 13.67 -13.46 12.64
CA VAL A 278 13.04 -12.69 11.58
C VAL A 278 11.71 -13.34 11.28
N MET A 279 10.64 -12.57 11.41
CA MET A 279 9.29 -13.00 11.11
C MET A 279 8.79 -12.33 9.83
N ASP A 280 7.82 -12.96 9.19
CA ASP A 280 7.05 -12.38 8.12
C ASP A 280 6.05 -11.35 8.68
N ARG A 281 5.44 -10.57 7.80
CA ARG A 281 4.44 -9.56 8.11
C ARG A 281 3.26 -10.13 8.89
N ASP A 282 2.94 -11.41 8.66
CA ASP A 282 1.87 -12.13 9.33
C ASP A 282 2.34 -12.82 10.62
N GLY A 283 3.61 -12.75 10.99
CA GLY A 283 4.15 -13.34 12.23
C GLY A 283 4.57 -14.79 12.12
N PHE A 284 4.77 -15.31 10.90
CA PHE A 284 5.42 -16.61 10.70
C PHE A 284 6.94 -16.46 10.75
N GLU A 285 7.66 -17.42 11.31
CA GLU A 285 9.12 -17.38 11.37
C GLU A 285 9.73 -17.66 10.00
N VAL A 286 10.54 -16.72 9.50
CA VAL A 286 11.26 -16.82 8.22
C VAL A 286 12.68 -17.31 8.44
N ALA A 287 13.36 -16.75 9.44
CA ALA A 287 14.73 -17.11 9.76
C ALA A 287 15.01 -16.95 11.26
N GLU A 288 15.84 -17.84 11.80
CA GLU A 288 16.38 -17.75 13.14
C GLU A 288 17.91 -17.77 13.06
N CYS A 289 18.56 -16.77 13.65
CA CYS A 289 20.01 -16.70 13.67
C CYS A 289 20.61 -17.84 14.49
N VAL A 290 21.76 -18.36 14.06
CA VAL A 290 22.46 -19.41 14.83
C VAL A 290 22.93 -18.89 16.18
N LYS A 291 22.85 -19.72 17.22
CA LYS A 291 23.51 -19.47 18.51
C LYS A 291 25.02 -19.69 18.38
N GLY A 292 25.82 -18.78 18.94
CA GLY A 292 27.25 -18.93 19.05
C GLY A 292 27.68 -19.96 20.09
N ASP A 293 28.87 -20.52 19.91
CA ASP A 293 29.51 -21.28 20.97
C ASP A 293 29.91 -20.35 22.12
N GLN A 294 29.43 -20.66 23.31
CA GLN A 294 29.65 -19.86 24.52
C GLN A 294 31.04 -20.05 25.14
N TYR A 295 31.74 -21.13 24.79
CA TYR A 295 33.02 -21.47 25.42
C TYR A 295 34.23 -20.89 24.67
N ILE A 296 34.01 -20.34 23.47
CA ILE A 296 35.07 -19.73 22.68
C ILE A 296 35.30 -18.29 23.15
N ALA A 297 36.55 -17.99 23.57
CA ALA A 297 36.93 -16.66 24.03
C ALA A 297 37.02 -15.62 22.90
N ASP A 298 37.49 -16.02 21.71
CA ASP A 298 37.56 -15.12 20.55
C ASP A 298 36.25 -15.12 19.77
N MET A 299 35.53 -14.01 19.86
CA MET A 299 34.25 -13.82 19.18
C MET A 299 34.34 -13.85 17.66
N SER A 300 35.53 -13.73 17.05
CA SER A 300 35.67 -13.89 15.58
C SER A 300 35.38 -15.31 15.10
N ARG A 301 35.58 -16.30 15.98
CA ARG A 301 35.43 -17.72 15.66
C ARG A 301 34.02 -18.24 15.93
N THR A 302 33.19 -17.48 16.64
CA THR A 302 31.81 -17.87 16.95
C THR A 302 30.89 -17.46 15.80
N LYS A 303 30.02 -18.38 15.35
CA LYS A 303 29.14 -18.12 14.20
C LYS A 303 27.99 -17.17 14.50
N GLY A 304 27.52 -17.15 15.75
CA GLY A 304 26.48 -16.24 16.22
C GLY A 304 26.75 -15.70 17.61
N HIS A 305 25.83 -14.91 18.14
CA HIS A 305 25.97 -14.35 19.48
C HIS A 305 25.87 -15.46 20.54
N ASN A 306 26.62 -15.32 21.62
CA ASN A 306 26.58 -16.27 22.75
C ASN A 306 25.88 -15.70 23.99
N SER A 307 25.61 -14.40 24.04
CA SER A 307 24.89 -13.71 25.11
C SER A 307 23.64 -13.01 24.59
N ALA A 308 22.80 -12.52 25.50
CA ALA A 308 21.56 -11.83 25.19
C ALA A 308 21.77 -10.64 24.24
N LEU A 309 20.88 -10.52 23.25
CA LEU A 309 20.85 -9.35 22.38
C LEU A 309 20.36 -8.12 23.15
N ASN A 310 20.72 -6.92 22.68
CA ASN A 310 20.28 -5.64 23.24
C ASN A 310 19.41 -4.88 22.25
N SER A 311 19.85 -4.76 20.99
CA SER A 311 19.15 -4.05 19.93
C SER A 311 19.46 -4.66 18.57
N GLY A 312 18.69 -4.28 17.56
CA GLY A 312 18.93 -4.66 16.18
C GLY A 312 18.22 -3.73 15.21
N CYS A 313 18.80 -3.62 14.01
CA CYS A 313 18.33 -2.68 13.00
C CYS A 313 18.48 -3.24 11.59
N TRP A 314 17.48 -3.01 10.74
CA TRP A 314 17.56 -3.35 9.32
C TRP A 314 18.46 -2.39 8.56
N HIS A 315 19.14 -2.90 7.53
CA HIS A 315 19.79 -2.03 6.57
C HIS A 315 18.72 -1.23 5.78
N PRO A 316 18.85 0.09 5.65
CA PRO A 316 17.78 0.93 5.10
C PRO A 316 17.54 0.72 3.60
N LYS A 317 18.55 0.30 2.84
CA LYS A 317 18.47 0.11 1.38
C LYS A 317 18.52 -1.34 0.91
N VAL A 318 18.99 -2.26 1.77
CA VAL A 318 19.27 -3.65 1.39
C VAL A 318 18.34 -4.52 2.20
N LYS A 319 17.38 -5.15 1.52
CA LYS A 319 16.26 -5.86 2.16
C LYS A 319 16.73 -7.01 3.06
N ASN A 320 17.74 -7.75 2.64
CA ASN A 320 18.11 -9.02 3.28
C ASN A 320 19.15 -8.85 4.39
N GLU A 321 19.58 -7.63 4.72
CA GLU A 321 20.65 -7.39 5.69
C GLU A 321 20.14 -6.68 6.95
N PHE A 322 20.58 -7.19 8.10
CA PHE A 322 20.27 -6.57 9.39
C PHE A 322 21.45 -6.70 10.36
N LEU A 323 21.49 -5.79 11.32
CA LEU A 323 22.50 -5.67 12.34
C LEU A 323 21.90 -6.06 13.69
N THR A 324 22.66 -6.77 14.52
CA THR A 324 22.32 -7.04 15.91
C THR A 324 23.49 -6.66 16.81
N CYS A 325 23.20 -6.19 18.02
CA CYS A 325 24.18 -6.00 19.08
C CYS A 325 23.81 -6.80 20.32
N ALA A 326 24.82 -7.25 21.06
CA ALA A 326 24.60 -8.15 22.19
C ALA A 326 25.54 -7.88 23.36
N GLN A 327 25.21 -8.46 24.51
CA GLN A 327 26.04 -8.46 25.71
C GLN A 327 27.38 -9.18 25.55
N ASP A 328 27.60 -9.88 24.43
CA ASP A 328 28.87 -10.53 24.09
C ASP A 328 29.95 -9.56 23.62
N SER A 329 29.72 -8.24 23.72
CA SER A 329 30.60 -7.15 23.28
C SER A 329 30.82 -7.11 21.76
N THR A 330 29.86 -7.61 20.97
CA THR A 330 29.94 -7.60 19.51
C THR A 330 28.68 -7.03 18.87
N CYS A 331 28.87 -6.43 17.70
CA CYS A 331 27.79 -6.16 16.76
C CYS A 331 28.01 -7.05 15.54
N ARG A 332 26.96 -7.73 15.08
CA ARG A 332 27.04 -8.68 13.96
C ARG A 332 26.09 -8.29 12.87
N LEU A 333 26.62 -8.36 11.65
CA LEU A 333 25.85 -8.21 10.43
C LEU A 333 25.35 -9.57 9.98
N TRP A 334 24.07 -9.66 9.68
CA TRP A 334 23.40 -10.89 9.26
C TRP A 334 22.76 -10.70 7.90
N GLU A 335 22.60 -11.83 7.21
CA GLU A 335 21.87 -11.93 5.95
C GLU A 335 20.75 -12.98 6.13
N ILE A 336 19.52 -12.64 5.75
CA ILE A 336 18.35 -13.54 5.92
C ILE A 336 18.58 -14.88 5.19
N GLU A 337 19.19 -14.85 4.02
CA GLU A 337 19.44 -16.04 3.20
C GLU A 337 20.45 -17.02 3.83
N LYS A 338 21.31 -16.51 4.73
CA LYS A 338 22.38 -17.29 5.38
C LYS A 338 22.34 -17.14 6.90
N PRO A 339 21.28 -17.62 7.58
CA PRO A 339 21.12 -17.40 9.03
C PRO A 339 22.10 -18.22 9.89
N LYS A 340 22.79 -19.19 9.28
CA LYS A 340 23.76 -20.07 9.96
C LYS A 340 25.11 -19.42 10.24
N GLN A 341 25.36 -18.22 9.70
CA GLN A 341 26.59 -17.48 9.94
C GLN A 341 26.35 -15.99 9.80
N HIS A 342 27.04 -15.19 10.60
CA HIS A 342 27.08 -13.75 10.38
C HIS A 342 27.93 -13.42 9.14
N LYS A 343 27.57 -12.34 8.43
CA LYS A 343 28.31 -11.80 7.28
C LYS A 343 29.58 -11.06 7.73
N ALA A 344 29.49 -10.29 8.82
CA ALA A 344 30.59 -9.53 9.38
C ALA A 344 30.44 -9.29 10.88
N ILE A 345 31.57 -9.02 11.55
CA ILE A 345 31.64 -8.79 12.99
C ILE A 345 32.35 -7.46 13.27
N MET A 346 31.78 -6.68 14.18
CA MET A 346 32.34 -5.46 14.74
C MET A 346 32.60 -5.70 16.22
N LYS A 347 33.81 -5.35 16.66
CA LYS A 347 34.27 -5.53 18.04
C LYS A 347 34.51 -4.15 18.68
N PRO A 348 33.51 -3.54 19.34
CA PRO A 348 33.71 -2.33 20.11
C PRO A 348 34.76 -2.52 21.21
N ARG A 349 35.62 -1.50 21.38
CA ARG A 349 36.73 -1.51 22.35
C ARG A 349 36.71 -0.25 23.20
N SER A 350 36.94 -0.40 24.51
CA SER A 350 37.15 0.75 25.40
C SER A 350 38.48 1.45 25.14
N ALA A 351 38.71 2.56 25.83
CA ALA A 351 39.99 3.29 25.83
C ALA A 351 41.17 2.38 26.16
N ASN A 352 40.98 1.46 27.11
CA ASN A 352 42.02 0.54 27.58
C ASN A 352 42.23 -0.67 26.63
N GLY A 353 41.56 -0.71 25.47
CA GLY A 353 41.60 -1.84 24.54
C GLY A 353 40.80 -3.07 24.99
N ILE A 354 40.12 -2.99 26.13
CA ILE A 354 39.24 -4.05 26.66
C ILE A 354 37.92 -4.06 25.88
N LYS A 355 37.27 -5.21 25.81
CA LYS A 355 35.94 -5.37 25.19
C LYS A 355 34.88 -4.55 25.94
N THR A 356 33.96 -3.92 25.21
CA THR A 356 32.85 -3.14 25.80
C THR A 356 31.52 -3.58 25.23
N VAL A 357 30.48 -3.58 26.07
CA VAL A 357 29.16 -4.05 25.67
C VAL A 357 28.44 -2.95 24.87
N PRO A 358 28.00 -3.25 23.64
CA PRO A 358 27.14 -2.35 22.87
C PRO A 358 25.70 -2.38 23.40
N THR A 359 25.14 -1.22 23.74
CA THR A 359 23.75 -1.09 24.22
C THR A 359 22.78 -0.94 23.06
N THR A 360 23.11 -0.11 22.08
CA THR A 360 22.28 0.13 20.89
C THR A 360 23.13 0.23 19.63
N CYS A 361 22.57 -0.17 18.50
CA CYS A 361 23.22 -0.12 17.20
C CYS A 361 22.23 0.33 16.13
N THR A 362 22.72 1.09 15.15
CA THR A 362 21.87 1.61 14.09
C THR A 362 22.66 1.91 12.82
N TYR A 363 21.96 1.89 11.69
CA TYR A 363 22.47 2.36 10.41
C TYR A 363 22.19 3.85 10.24
N ASN A 364 23.10 4.55 9.57
CA ASN A 364 22.74 5.80 8.91
C ASN A 364 21.72 5.50 7.79
N ARG A 365 20.85 6.46 7.47
CA ARG A 365 19.83 6.36 6.41
C ARG A 365 20.40 5.95 5.06
N ASP A 366 21.65 6.34 4.78
CA ASP A 366 22.32 5.92 3.55
C ASP A 366 22.80 4.47 3.52
N GLY A 367 22.90 3.81 4.67
CA GLY A 367 23.46 2.46 4.83
C GLY A 367 24.99 2.41 4.89
N ASN A 368 25.67 3.53 4.65
CA ASN A 368 27.14 3.57 4.56
C ASN A 368 27.85 3.60 5.91
N LEU A 369 27.19 4.02 6.98
CA LEU A 369 27.76 4.10 8.32
C LEU A 369 26.93 3.27 9.29
N ILE A 370 27.62 2.53 10.14
CA ILE A 370 27.05 1.82 11.28
C ILE A 370 27.51 2.54 12.53
N ALA A 371 26.59 2.93 13.40
CA ALA A 371 26.90 3.48 14.71
C ALA A 371 26.51 2.51 15.81
N CYS A 372 27.30 2.51 16.88
CA CYS A 372 27.06 1.73 18.07
C CYS A 372 27.41 2.57 19.29
N ALA A 373 26.51 2.60 20.27
CA ALA A 373 26.84 3.13 21.58
C ALA A 373 27.18 1.96 22.52
N CYS A 374 28.12 2.21 23.41
CA CYS A 374 28.62 1.22 24.35
C CYS A 374 28.35 1.67 25.78
N GLN A 375 28.26 0.70 26.69
CA GLN A 375 28.04 0.92 28.13
C GLN A 375 29.16 1.75 28.80
N ASP A 376 30.34 1.86 28.17
CA ASP A 376 31.42 2.75 28.63
C ASP A 376 31.19 4.23 28.24
N GLY A 377 30.01 4.58 27.71
CA GLY A 377 29.67 5.93 27.29
C GLY A 377 30.28 6.32 25.94
N SER A 378 30.94 5.39 25.24
CA SER A 378 31.53 5.65 23.93
C SER A 378 30.55 5.41 22.77
N ILE A 379 30.64 6.26 21.75
CA ILE A 379 29.97 6.07 20.46
C ILE A 379 31.04 5.71 19.43
N GLN A 380 30.89 4.54 18.81
CA GLN A 380 31.82 3.99 17.84
C GLN A 380 31.11 3.80 16.50
N MET A 381 31.76 4.18 15.40
CA MET A 381 31.19 4.06 14.07
C MET A 381 32.13 3.35 13.11
N TRP A 382 31.56 2.59 12.18
CA TRP A 382 32.27 1.91 11.11
C TRP A 382 31.69 2.28 9.75
N ASP A 383 32.55 2.43 8.75
CA ASP A 383 32.14 2.54 7.34
C ASP A 383 31.81 1.14 6.81
N HIS A 384 30.57 0.95 6.38
CA HIS A 384 30.05 -0.31 5.83
C HIS A 384 30.77 -0.74 4.54
N ARG A 385 31.43 0.20 3.84
CA ARG A 385 32.20 -0.07 2.62
C ARG A 385 33.62 -0.55 2.90
N ARG A 386 34.08 -0.46 4.15
CA ARG A 386 35.44 -0.83 4.57
C ARG A 386 35.39 -2.09 5.43
N ALA A 387 36.56 -2.66 5.68
CA ALA A 387 36.68 -3.73 6.67
C ALA A 387 36.37 -3.18 8.07
N PHE A 388 35.55 -3.89 8.84
CA PHE A 388 35.07 -3.52 10.18
C PHE A 388 36.14 -3.61 11.30
N VAL A 389 37.42 -3.63 10.93
CA VAL A 389 38.54 -3.79 11.88
C VAL A 389 38.74 -2.53 12.71
N ASN A 390 38.75 -1.37 12.04
CA ASN A 390 38.98 -0.08 12.68
C ASN A 390 37.73 0.80 12.63
N THR A 391 37.51 1.54 13.71
CA THR A 391 36.45 2.55 13.77
C THR A 391 36.81 3.73 12.88
N THR A 392 35.82 4.24 12.14
CA THR A 392 35.96 5.43 11.28
C THR A 392 35.77 6.72 12.06
N LYS A 393 34.81 6.73 12.99
CA LYS A 393 34.60 7.80 13.96
C LYS A 393 34.45 7.18 15.35
N LEU A 394 35.03 7.82 16.34
CA LEU A 394 35.08 7.33 17.70
C LEU A 394 35.02 8.50 18.66
N LEU A 395 34.08 8.45 19.58
CA LEU A 395 33.95 9.38 20.68
C LEU A 395 33.86 8.58 21.98
N ARG A 396 34.75 8.86 22.93
CA ARG A 396 34.93 8.06 24.15
C ARG A 396 34.04 8.51 25.30
N ASP A 397 33.90 9.81 25.47
CA ASP A 397 33.17 10.42 26.59
C ASP A 397 31.89 11.09 26.07
N ALA A 398 31.08 10.34 25.29
CA ALA A 398 29.83 10.87 24.75
C ALA A 398 28.77 10.95 25.86
N HIS A 399 28.64 9.91 26.68
CA HIS A 399 27.75 9.82 27.83
C HIS A 399 28.51 9.37 29.09
N GLN A 400 27.88 9.47 30.26
CA GLN A 400 28.50 9.05 31.51
C GLN A 400 28.84 7.55 31.49
N LYS A 401 30.06 7.20 31.93
CA LYS A 401 30.53 5.81 32.01
C LYS A 401 29.63 4.98 32.93
N GLY A 402 29.21 3.81 32.47
CA GLY A 402 28.30 2.93 33.21
C GLY A 402 26.83 3.30 33.07
N SER A 403 26.51 4.45 32.45
CA SER A 403 25.16 4.76 32.01
C SER A 403 24.93 4.17 30.61
N GLU A 404 23.79 3.53 30.42
CA GLU A 404 23.44 2.97 29.12
C GLU A 404 22.97 4.06 28.17
N THR A 405 23.54 4.07 26.96
CA THR A 405 23.00 4.89 25.88
C THR A 405 21.83 4.14 25.25
N SER A 406 20.62 4.67 25.43
CA SER A 406 19.37 3.99 25.06
C SER A 406 19.12 4.02 23.56
N CYS A 407 19.41 5.15 22.91
CA CYS A 407 19.20 5.30 21.47
C CYS A 407 20.28 6.14 20.77
N ILE A 408 20.53 5.79 19.51
CA ILE A 408 21.20 6.64 18.52
C ILE A 408 20.24 6.82 17.35
N ALA A 409 19.97 8.07 16.97
CA ALA A 409 19.22 8.40 15.77
C ALA A 409 20.08 9.24 14.83
N PHE A 410 20.12 8.82 13.56
CA PHE A 410 20.67 9.64 12.48
C PHE A 410 19.58 10.57 11.95
N SER A 411 19.96 11.82 11.66
CA SER A 411 19.09 12.74 10.92
C SER A 411 18.84 12.20 9.50
N TYR A 412 17.70 12.54 8.92
CA TYR A 412 17.31 12.15 7.56
C TYR A 412 18.24 12.72 6.48
N LEU A 413 18.76 13.94 6.69
CA LEU A 413 19.81 14.58 5.89
C LEU A 413 21.21 13.96 6.12
N GLY A 414 21.39 13.19 7.20
CA GLY A 414 22.62 12.46 7.48
C GLY A 414 23.80 13.33 7.91
N HIS A 415 23.55 14.56 8.37
CA HIS A 415 24.59 15.49 8.85
C HIS A 415 24.74 15.45 10.36
N SER A 416 23.66 15.16 11.08
CA SER A 416 23.64 15.17 12.54
C SER A 416 23.23 13.83 13.12
N ILE A 417 23.60 13.59 14.37
CA ILE A 417 23.21 12.44 15.16
C ILE A 417 22.68 12.90 16.50
N ALA A 418 21.57 12.34 16.94
CA ALA A 418 21.07 12.49 18.29
C ALA A 418 21.38 11.21 19.09
N THR A 419 21.84 11.36 20.32
CA THR A 419 22.04 10.25 21.25
C THR A 419 21.32 10.50 22.56
N ARG A 420 20.54 9.53 23.00
CA ARG A 420 19.82 9.56 24.27
C ARG A 420 20.52 8.62 25.26
N GLY A 421 20.82 9.15 26.44
CA GLY A 421 21.42 8.39 27.55
C GLY A 421 20.45 8.22 28.72
N CYS A 422 20.68 7.17 29.51
CA CYS A 422 20.11 7.01 30.84
C CYS A 422 20.80 7.93 31.89
N ASP A 423 21.76 8.76 31.47
CA ASP A 423 22.33 9.85 32.28
C ASP A 423 21.45 11.10 32.27
N ASN A 424 20.18 10.95 31.85
CA ASN A 424 19.19 12.00 31.69
C ASN A 424 19.59 13.12 30.72
N THR A 425 20.49 12.81 29.78
CA THR A 425 20.90 13.74 28.73
C THR A 425 20.53 13.23 27.35
N LEU A 426 20.16 14.18 26.49
CA LEU A 426 20.09 13.98 25.06
C LEU A 426 21.15 14.90 24.44
N LYS A 427 22.00 14.35 23.57
CA LYS A 427 23.09 15.11 22.95
C LYS A 427 22.95 15.09 21.44
N LEU A 428 23.11 16.26 20.83
CA LEU A 428 23.15 16.41 19.38
C LEU A 428 24.61 16.55 18.93
N TRP A 429 24.97 15.85 17.87
CA TRP A 429 26.33 15.79 17.33
C TRP A 429 26.33 16.12 15.85
N ASP A 430 27.30 16.90 15.40
CA ASP A 430 27.61 17.04 13.98
C ASP A 430 28.55 15.90 13.56
N LEU A 431 28.20 15.18 12.50
CA LEU A 431 29.08 14.16 11.94
C LEU A 431 30.37 14.74 11.38
N ARG A 432 30.38 15.98 10.88
CA ARG A 432 31.60 16.62 10.35
C ARG A 432 32.57 16.94 11.48
N ASN A 433 32.06 17.44 12.61
CA ASN A 433 32.83 17.71 13.82
C ASN A 433 32.35 16.87 15.01
N PHE A 434 32.68 15.57 14.98
CA PHE A 434 32.18 14.60 15.96
C PHE A 434 32.91 14.60 17.32
N LYS A 435 33.74 15.62 17.61
CA LYS A 435 34.52 15.67 18.87
C LYS A 435 33.72 16.26 20.03
N ASN A 436 32.92 17.30 19.74
CA ASN A 436 32.15 18.02 20.73
C ASN A 436 30.66 17.93 20.38
N PRO A 437 29.77 17.89 21.38
CA PRO A 437 28.34 17.97 21.12
C PRO A 437 28.01 19.37 20.61
N LEU A 438 27.07 19.47 19.66
CA LEU A 438 26.47 20.74 19.26
C LEU A 438 25.66 21.33 20.40
N HIS A 439 24.82 20.49 21.02
CA HIS A 439 23.98 20.88 22.14
C HIS A 439 23.76 19.68 23.08
N VAL A 440 23.59 19.98 24.37
CA VAL A 440 23.28 19.01 25.42
C VAL A 440 21.96 19.44 26.05
N PHE A 441 20.94 18.61 25.92
CA PHE A 441 19.67 18.77 26.61
C PHE A 441 19.74 17.99 27.92
N GLU A 442 19.55 18.68 29.03
CA GLU A 442 19.63 18.14 30.38
C GLU A 442 18.22 17.99 31.00
N ASN A 443 18.15 17.39 32.19
CA ASN A 443 16.91 17.18 32.96
C ASN A 443 15.87 16.32 32.24
N LEU A 444 16.32 15.32 31.48
CA LEU A 444 15.43 14.44 30.73
C LEU A 444 15.37 13.05 31.37
N TYR A 445 14.49 12.85 32.35
CA TYR A 445 14.46 11.61 33.12
C TYR A 445 14.17 10.38 32.24
N SER A 446 14.95 9.32 32.41
CA SER A 446 14.70 8.03 31.76
C SER A 446 14.79 6.89 32.77
N ARG A 447 13.68 6.15 32.93
CA ARG A 447 13.67 4.94 33.77
C ARG A 447 14.08 3.70 33.00
N TYR A 448 13.70 3.63 31.72
CA TYR A 448 13.95 2.47 30.87
C TYR A 448 15.19 2.68 30.02
N GLU A 449 15.95 1.60 29.80
CA GLU A 449 17.12 1.55 28.92
C GLU A 449 16.74 1.64 27.44
N SER A 450 15.45 1.50 27.10
CA SER A 450 14.92 1.49 25.72
C SER A 450 14.32 2.83 25.28
N THR A 451 14.57 3.91 26.03
CA THR A 451 14.01 5.24 25.71
C THR A 451 14.53 5.77 24.38
N ASP A 452 13.61 6.11 23.49
CA ASP A 452 13.94 6.50 22.11
C ASP A 452 14.13 8.01 21.93
N CYS A 453 14.91 8.36 20.92
CA CYS A 453 15.01 9.70 20.37
C CYS A 453 14.92 9.63 18.85
N MET A 454 14.21 10.55 18.22
CA MET A 454 14.04 10.54 16.76
C MET A 454 14.06 11.94 16.18
N PHE A 455 14.53 12.06 14.94
CA PHE A 455 14.29 13.26 14.16
C PHE A 455 12.89 13.22 13.55
N SER A 456 12.30 14.40 13.43
CA SER A 456 11.20 14.66 12.53
C SER A 456 11.60 14.32 11.08
N PRO A 457 10.66 13.98 10.19
CA PRO A 457 10.96 13.61 8.81
C PRO A 457 11.68 14.70 8.00
N ASP A 458 11.55 15.96 8.39
CA ASP A 458 12.21 17.12 7.78
C ASP A 458 13.48 17.56 8.51
N ASP A 459 13.90 16.82 9.55
CA ASP A 459 15.00 17.13 10.46
C ASP A 459 14.87 18.46 11.22
N ALA A 460 13.73 19.15 11.18
CA ALA A 460 13.57 20.43 11.86
C ALA A 460 13.46 20.24 13.38
N LEU A 461 12.68 19.25 13.80
CA LEU A 461 12.45 18.90 15.20
C LEU A 461 13.14 17.60 15.61
N LEU A 462 13.47 17.51 16.89
CA LEU A 462 13.93 16.33 17.58
C LEU A 462 12.90 15.93 18.64
N LEU A 463 12.45 14.69 18.55
CA LEU A 463 11.49 14.04 19.43
C LEU A 463 12.20 13.20 20.50
N THR A 464 11.80 13.33 21.75
CA THR A 464 12.29 12.46 22.82
C THR A 464 11.22 12.17 23.87
N GLY A 465 11.22 10.94 24.39
CA GLY A 465 10.37 10.57 25.52
C GLY A 465 10.98 10.96 26.86
N GLU A 466 10.13 11.31 27.82
CA GLU A 466 10.46 11.48 29.22
C GLU A 466 9.66 10.49 30.07
N SER A 467 10.38 9.82 30.97
CA SER A 467 9.76 8.95 31.96
C SER A 467 9.27 9.78 33.15
N VAL A 468 8.23 9.28 33.83
CA VAL A 468 7.72 9.89 35.07
C VAL A 468 8.75 9.83 36.20
N MET A 469 9.11 11.00 36.76
CA MET A 469 9.87 11.09 38.02
C MET A 469 8.97 10.85 39.24
N LYS A 470 9.57 10.53 40.39
CA LYS A 470 8.81 10.33 41.65
C LYS A 470 8.21 11.68 42.11
N GLY A 471 6.89 11.82 41.99
CA GLY A 471 6.15 13.04 42.36
C GLY A 471 5.50 13.76 41.19
N GLU A 472 5.83 13.37 39.96
CA GLU A 472 5.13 13.83 38.75
C GLU A 472 4.04 12.83 38.36
N SER A 473 2.98 13.32 37.70
CA SER A 473 1.80 12.51 37.37
C SER A 473 1.90 11.84 36.00
N SER A 474 2.39 12.55 34.99
CA SER A 474 2.29 12.13 33.58
C SER A 474 3.65 12.03 32.89
N GLY A 475 3.80 11.00 32.04
CA GLY A 475 4.94 10.86 31.15
C GLY A 475 4.77 11.78 29.95
N ARG A 476 5.85 12.45 29.56
CA ARG A 476 5.85 13.53 28.58
C ARG A 476 6.58 13.12 27.31
N LEU A 477 6.15 13.69 26.21
CA LEU A 477 6.81 13.63 24.92
C LEU A 477 7.25 15.05 24.55
N LEU A 478 8.56 15.23 24.41
CA LEU A 478 9.20 16.53 24.26
C LEU A 478 9.71 16.71 22.84
N PHE A 479 9.50 17.91 22.31
CA PHE A 479 9.97 18.33 21.00
C PHE A 479 10.95 19.50 21.16
N TYR A 480 12.11 19.35 20.55
CA TYR A 480 13.15 20.37 20.51
C TYR A 480 13.40 20.78 19.08
N ASP A 481 13.57 22.08 18.83
CA ASP A 481 14.04 22.53 17.53
C ASP A 481 15.54 22.25 17.38
N THR A 482 15.95 21.76 16.21
CA THR A 482 17.34 21.41 15.91
C THR A 482 18.22 22.62 15.62
N LYS A 483 17.61 23.77 15.30
CA LYS A 483 18.36 25.01 15.01
C LYS A 483 18.49 25.91 16.24
N THR A 484 17.40 26.16 16.94
CA THR A 484 17.39 27.03 18.14
C THR A 484 17.72 26.28 19.42
N PHE A 485 17.54 24.95 19.44
CA PHE A 485 17.69 24.08 20.63
C PHE A 485 16.70 24.38 21.76
N GLU A 486 15.68 25.19 21.50
CA GLU A 486 14.63 25.45 22.47
C GLU A 486 13.59 24.34 22.46
N LYS A 487 12.93 24.13 23.61
CA LYS A 487 11.78 23.23 23.69
C LYS A 487 10.61 23.88 22.94
N SER A 488 10.23 23.31 21.81
CA SER A 488 9.18 23.85 20.96
C SER A 488 7.78 23.41 21.40
N HIS A 489 7.63 22.16 21.84
CA HIS A 489 6.34 21.58 22.19
C HIS A 489 6.49 20.46 23.22
N GLU A 490 5.44 20.24 24.01
CA GLU A 490 5.33 19.17 25.00
C GLU A 490 3.94 18.53 24.89
N ILE A 491 3.88 17.20 24.92
CA ILE A 491 2.63 16.44 24.91
C ILE A 491 2.63 15.54 26.14
N GLU A 492 1.63 15.69 27.00
CA GLU A 492 1.39 14.77 28.11
C GLU A 492 0.70 13.52 27.59
N VAL A 493 1.35 12.36 27.73
CA VAL A 493 0.90 11.14 27.06
C VAL A 493 -0.06 10.35 27.94
N SER A 494 0.38 10.00 29.14
CA SER A 494 -0.37 9.14 30.06
C SER A 494 0.24 9.26 31.44
N ASP A 495 -0.47 8.78 32.47
CA ASP A 495 0.04 8.69 33.85
C ASP A 495 1.13 7.61 34.05
N SER A 496 1.87 7.28 33.00
CA SER A 496 2.90 6.23 33.01
C SER A 496 4.11 6.66 32.18
N HIS A 497 5.18 5.88 32.28
CA HIS A 497 6.43 6.17 31.57
C HIS A 497 6.24 6.08 30.05
N VAL A 498 6.77 7.07 29.32
CA VAL A 498 6.99 6.97 27.88
C VAL A 498 8.28 6.18 27.66
N ILE A 499 8.18 5.12 26.85
CA ILE A 499 9.32 4.23 26.61
C ILE A 499 9.82 4.45 25.19
N ARG A 500 9.07 4.02 24.17
CA ARG A 500 9.51 4.11 22.77
C ARG A 500 8.59 5.04 22.00
N SER A 501 9.18 5.88 21.15
CA SER A 501 8.42 6.80 20.30
C SER A 501 8.86 6.62 18.85
N VAL A 502 7.90 6.61 17.93
CA VAL A 502 8.15 6.50 16.49
C VAL A 502 7.33 7.54 15.74
N TRP A 503 7.99 8.49 15.09
CA TRP A 503 7.34 9.39 14.14
C TRP A 503 7.44 8.82 12.73
N HIS A 504 6.29 8.46 12.14
CA HIS A 504 6.26 7.87 10.82
C HIS A 504 6.34 8.95 9.70
N PRO A 505 7.32 8.86 8.78
CA PRO A 505 7.60 9.94 7.83
C PRO A 505 6.52 10.15 6.76
N LYS A 506 5.81 9.11 6.32
CA LYS A 506 4.78 9.25 5.26
C LYS A 506 3.37 9.50 5.77
N LEU A 507 3.07 9.11 7.01
CA LEU A 507 1.72 9.23 7.56
C LEU A 507 1.55 10.54 8.33
N ASN A 508 2.66 11.14 8.75
CA ASN A 508 2.72 12.16 9.78
C ASN A 508 1.92 11.76 11.03
N GLN A 509 2.27 10.63 11.64
CA GLN A 509 1.66 10.11 12.86
C GLN A 509 2.76 9.75 13.86
N ILE A 510 2.49 9.96 15.14
CA ILE A 510 3.44 9.62 16.21
C ILE A 510 2.86 8.47 17.02
N PHE A 511 3.61 7.38 17.07
CA PHE A 511 3.29 6.21 17.87
C PHE A 511 4.13 6.24 19.14
N VAL A 512 3.50 6.14 20.30
CA VAL A 512 4.16 6.21 21.61
C VAL A 512 3.79 4.99 22.41
N SER A 513 4.78 4.28 22.94
CA SER A 513 4.57 3.16 23.83
C SER A 513 4.68 3.59 25.29
N CYS A 514 3.73 3.12 26.11
CA CYS A 514 3.63 3.48 27.51
C CYS A 514 3.93 2.28 28.43
N GLY A 515 4.30 2.60 29.68
CA GLY A 515 4.59 1.62 30.72
C GLY A 515 3.38 0.82 31.23
N ASN A 516 2.17 1.30 30.99
CA ASN A 516 0.89 0.65 31.36
C ASN A 516 0.40 -0.37 30.32
N GLY A 517 1.17 -0.64 29.26
CA GLY A 517 0.79 -1.57 28.21
C GLY A 517 -0.11 -0.98 27.13
N ILE A 518 -0.23 0.34 27.08
CA ILE A 518 -0.94 1.06 26.03
C ILE A 518 0.06 1.57 24.98
N VAL A 519 -0.33 1.52 23.72
CA VAL A 519 0.34 2.25 22.65
C VAL A 519 -0.59 3.38 22.20
N LYS A 520 -0.18 4.62 22.45
CA LYS A 520 -0.92 5.81 21.99
C LYS A 520 -0.45 6.23 20.60
N ILE A 521 -1.39 6.66 19.78
CA ILE A 521 -1.15 7.14 18.42
C ILE A 521 -1.72 8.54 18.33
N TYR A 522 -0.85 9.51 18.06
CA TYR A 522 -1.24 10.88 17.80
C TYR A 522 -1.29 11.13 16.30
N TYR A 523 -2.42 11.69 15.85
CA TYR A 523 -2.65 12.02 14.45
C TYR A 523 -3.44 13.31 14.33
N ASP A 524 -3.34 13.93 13.15
CA ASP A 524 -4.16 15.04 12.74
C ASP A 524 -5.14 14.62 11.65
N GLN A 525 -6.40 15.03 11.79
CA GLN A 525 -7.42 14.71 10.81
C GLN A 525 -7.15 15.38 9.46
N ALA A 526 -6.55 16.57 9.45
CA ALA A 526 -6.24 17.31 8.23
C ALA A 526 -4.88 16.87 7.64
N LYS A 527 -3.84 16.81 8.47
CA LYS A 527 -2.45 16.63 8.02
C LYS A 527 -2.03 15.16 7.94
N SER A 528 -2.58 14.29 8.78
CA SER A 528 -2.20 12.89 8.79
C SER A 528 -2.98 12.09 7.76
N MET A 529 -2.28 11.16 7.12
CA MET A 529 -2.82 10.31 6.07
C MET A 529 -2.89 8.85 6.55
N ARG A 530 -3.94 8.12 6.17
CA ARG A 530 -4.10 6.67 6.41
C ARG A 530 -3.83 6.27 7.88
N GLY A 531 -3.20 5.12 8.12
CA GLY A 531 -2.85 4.65 9.46
C GLY A 531 -4.07 4.58 10.39
N ALA A 532 -3.94 5.14 11.60
CA ALA A 532 -5.00 5.13 12.62
C ALA A 532 -6.34 5.73 12.15
N LYS A 533 -6.32 6.69 11.22
CA LYS A 533 -7.52 7.31 10.63
C LYS A 533 -8.47 6.28 9.99
N LEU A 534 -7.91 5.20 9.43
CA LEU A 534 -8.71 4.14 8.81
C LEU A 534 -9.51 3.33 9.82
N CYS A 535 -9.01 3.18 11.06
CA CYS A 535 -9.68 2.42 12.10
C CYS A 535 -10.83 3.20 12.72
N VAL A 536 -10.60 4.50 12.97
CA VAL A 536 -11.54 5.36 13.69
C VAL A 536 -12.84 5.55 12.91
N ILE A 537 -12.77 5.62 11.58
CA ILE A 537 -13.95 5.81 10.72
C ILE A 537 -14.79 4.51 10.61
N LYS A 538 -14.18 3.34 10.84
CA LYS A 538 -14.88 2.08 10.63
C LYS A 538 -15.83 1.77 11.79
N THR A 539 -17.10 1.68 11.46
CA THR A 539 -18.10 1.17 12.38
C THR A 539 -17.93 -0.33 12.59
N ARG A 540 -18.01 -0.75 13.86
CA ARG A 540 -18.01 -2.16 14.24
C ARG A 540 -19.15 -2.88 13.53
N ARG A 541 -18.84 -3.86 12.70
CA ARG A 541 -19.84 -4.78 12.16
C ARG A 541 -20.22 -5.76 13.27
N LYS A 542 -21.49 -5.75 13.70
CA LYS A 542 -22.00 -6.75 14.65
C LYS A 542 -21.84 -8.13 14.01
N VAL A 543 -20.92 -8.93 14.54
CA VAL A 543 -20.83 -10.35 14.19
C VAL A 543 -22.13 -10.99 14.65
N LYS A 544 -22.95 -11.48 13.71
CA LYS A 544 -24.11 -12.29 14.06
C LYS A 544 -23.57 -13.56 14.72
N GLN A 545 -23.63 -13.63 16.05
CA GLN A 545 -23.48 -14.88 16.75
C GLN A 545 -24.60 -15.78 16.25
N MET A 546 -24.25 -16.70 15.35
CA MET A 546 -25.13 -17.82 15.04
C MET A 546 -25.09 -18.72 16.28
N GLU A 547 -25.92 -18.42 17.27
CA GLU A 547 -26.33 -19.43 18.23
C GLU A 547 -27.10 -20.47 17.42
N ALA A 548 -26.40 -21.53 17.02
CA ALA A 548 -27.03 -22.74 16.55
C ALA A 548 -27.69 -23.39 17.77
N MET A 549 -28.85 -22.86 18.15
CA MET A 549 -29.74 -23.52 19.10
C MET A 549 -30.18 -24.81 18.40
N VAL A 550 -29.48 -25.90 18.68
CA VAL A 550 -29.84 -27.23 18.17
C VAL A 550 -31.09 -27.64 18.92
N THR A 551 -32.24 -27.17 18.46
CA THR A 551 -33.53 -27.65 18.93
C THR A 551 -33.65 -29.10 18.50
N GLN A 552 -33.67 -30.02 19.47
CA GLN A 552 -33.91 -31.43 19.20
C GLN A 552 -35.35 -31.58 18.68
N HIS A 553 -35.47 -32.02 17.43
CA HIS A 553 -36.76 -32.15 16.77
C HIS A 553 -37.40 -33.50 17.10
N ILE A 554 -38.55 -33.47 17.76
CA ILE A 554 -39.33 -34.68 18.09
C ILE A 554 -40.20 -35.03 16.88
N LEU A 555 -39.91 -36.17 16.23
CA LEU A 555 -40.64 -36.63 15.05
C LEU A 555 -41.94 -37.35 15.46
N THR A 556 -43.09 -36.75 15.13
CA THR A 556 -44.42 -37.37 15.29
C THR A 556 -44.92 -37.91 13.95
N PRO A 557 -44.95 -39.24 13.71
CA PRO A 557 -45.22 -39.82 12.39
C PRO A 557 -46.64 -39.54 11.86
N HIS A 558 -47.63 -39.37 12.74
CA HIS A 558 -49.04 -39.18 12.38
C HIS A 558 -49.55 -37.74 12.52
N ALA A 559 -48.69 -36.75 12.72
CA ALA A 559 -49.12 -35.36 12.78
C ALA A 559 -49.62 -34.88 11.40
N LEU A 560 -50.77 -34.20 11.39
CA LEU A 560 -51.30 -33.51 10.21
C LEU A 560 -50.25 -32.50 9.69
N PRO A 561 -50.22 -32.20 8.38
CA PRO A 561 -49.25 -31.27 7.78
C PRO A 561 -49.19 -29.90 8.46
N LEU A 562 -50.30 -29.43 9.03
CA LEU A 562 -50.39 -28.15 9.76
C LEU A 562 -49.65 -28.15 11.11
N PHE A 563 -49.52 -29.32 11.75
CA PHE A 563 -48.88 -29.50 13.07
C PHE A 563 -47.50 -30.15 12.97
N ARG A 564 -47.05 -30.50 11.75
CA ARG A 564 -45.68 -30.93 11.53
C ARG A 564 -44.77 -29.71 11.67
N GLN A 565 -43.94 -29.73 12.71
CA GLN A 565 -42.88 -28.74 12.86
C GLN A 565 -41.97 -28.79 11.61
N ASP A 566 -41.67 -27.61 11.07
CA ASP A 566 -40.80 -27.50 9.90
C ASP A 566 -39.41 -28.07 10.24
N ARG A 567 -38.89 -28.95 9.38
CA ARG A 567 -37.53 -29.47 9.56
C ARG A 567 -36.55 -28.31 9.63
N ALA A 568 -35.67 -28.32 10.64
CA ALA A 568 -34.57 -27.37 10.74
C ALA A 568 -33.76 -27.38 9.44
N LYS A 569 -33.80 -26.27 8.70
CA LYS A 569 -33.07 -26.10 7.45
C LYS A 569 -31.70 -25.52 7.79
N THR A 570 -30.66 -26.04 7.14
CA THR A 570 -29.32 -25.41 7.18
C THR A 570 -29.42 -23.94 6.76
N THR A 571 -28.62 -23.06 7.37
CA THR A 571 -28.58 -21.63 7.05
C THR A 571 -28.42 -21.36 5.55
N ARG A 572 -27.62 -22.16 4.85
CA ARG A 572 -27.46 -22.10 3.39
C ARG A 572 -28.79 -22.25 2.64
N LYS A 573 -29.59 -23.27 2.99
CA LYS A 573 -30.92 -23.51 2.38
C LYS A 573 -31.93 -22.41 2.74
N ILE A 574 -31.85 -21.86 3.94
CA ILE A 574 -32.69 -20.72 4.35
C ILE A 574 -32.33 -19.49 3.52
N MET A 575 -31.04 -19.18 3.36
CA MET A 575 -30.57 -18.07 2.53
C MET A 575 -30.92 -18.28 1.06
N GLU A 576 -30.77 -19.50 0.54
CA GLU A 576 -31.11 -19.82 -0.86
C GLU A 576 -32.61 -19.67 -1.11
N LYS A 577 -33.45 -20.14 -0.18
CA LYS A 577 -34.91 -19.93 -0.25
C LYS A 577 -35.26 -18.45 -0.11
N ALA A 578 -34.61 -17.71 0.79
CA ALA A 578 -34.81 -16.27 0.95
C ALA A 578 -34.35 -15.47 -0.29
N ARG A 579 -33.34 -15.97 -1.02
CA ARG A 579 -32.85 -15.38 -2.27
C ARG A 579 -33.79 -15.66 -3.45
N GLN A 580 -34.54 -16.77 -3.41
CA GLN A 580 -35.58 -17.07 -4.39
C GLN A 580 -36.90 -16.35 -4.11
N ASP A 581 -37.14 -15.98 -2.85
CA ASP A 581 -38.34 -15.26 -2.43
C ASP A 581 -38.29 -13.80 -2.95
N PRO A 582 -39.21 -13.39 -3.86
CA PRO A 582 -39.21 -12.06 -4.45
C PRO A 582 -39.22 -10.93 -3.43
N VAL A 583 -39.99 -11.10 -2.35
CA VAL A 583 -40.23 -10.05 -1.35
C VAL A 583 -39.00 -9.93 -0.44
N LYS A 584 -38.44 -11.05 0.02
CA LYS A 584 -37.26 -11.05 0.89
C LYS A 584 -35.96 -10.69 0.17
N SER A 585 -35.85 -11.02 -1.12
CA SER A 585 -34.66 -10.71 -1.92
C SER A 585 -34.69 -9.30 -2.51
N HIS A 586 -35.80 -8.56 -2.35
CA HIS A 586 -36.04 -7.28 -3.03
C HIS A 586 -35.69 -7.35 -4.52
N ARG A 587 -36.05 -8.46 -5.19
CA ARG A 587 -35.73 -8.61 -6.59
C ARG A 587 -36.52 -7.55 -7.38
N PRO A 588 -35.90 -6.82 -8.30
CA PRO A 588 -36.64 -5.98 -9.24
C PRO A 588 -37.64 -6.85 -10.00
N ASP A 589 -38.83 -6.33 -10.26
CA ASP A 589 -39.81 -7.04 -11.06
C ASP A 589 -39.21 -7.36 -12.43
N LEU A 590 -39.36 -8.62 -12.85
CA LEU A 590 -38.91 -9.04 -14.16
C LEU A 590 -39.63 -8.22 -15.24
N PRO A 591 -38.97 -7.94 -16.38
CA PRO A 591 -39.65 -7.32 -17.50
C PRO A 591 -40.87 -8.17 -17.87
N ILE A 592 -42.03 -7.52 -17.87
CA ILE A 592 -43.34 -8.16 -18.11
C ILE A 592 -43.29 -8.84 -19.48
N LYS A 593 -43.55 -10.16 -19.51
CA LYS A 593 -43.69 -10.88 -20.77
C LYS A 593 -44.92 -10.36 -21.51
N SER A 594 -44.77 -10.09 -22.80
CA SER A 594 -45.81 -9.52 -23.67
C SER A 594 -47.16 -10.23 -23.51
N GLY A 595 -48.13 -9.50 -22.97
CA GLY A 595 -49.46 -9.99 -22.63
C GLY A 595 -50.27 -8.88 -22.00
N GLN A 596 -51.60 -8.99 -22.05
CA GLN A 596 -52.53 -7.92 -21.70
C GLN A 596 -52.33 -7.48 -20.23
N GLY A 597 -51.68 -6.32 -20.04
CA GLY A 597 -51.25 -5.83 -18.73
C GLY A 597 -50.12 -4.79 -18.73
N GLY A 598 -49.42 -4.54 -19.84
CA GLY A 598 -48.47 -3.42 -19.89
C GLY A 598 -47.56 -3.37 -21.12
N ARG A 599 -47.43 -2.16 -21.68
CA ARG A 599 -46.53 -1.65 -22.74
C ARG A 599 -46.22 -2.59 -23.92
N VAL A 600 -46.98 -2.32 -24.99
CA VAL A 600 -46.85 -2.76 -26.39
C VAL A 600 -46.87 -4.28 -26.59
N ALA A 601 -48.07 -4.80 -26.82
CA ALA A 601 -48.26 -6.15 -27.33
C ALA A 601 -47.71 -6.24 -28.76
N SER A 602 -46.78 -7.17 -28.98
CA SER A 602 -46.43 -7.64 -30.33
C SER A 602 -47.69 -8.28 -30.95
N SER A 603 -48.23 -7.60 -31.96
CA SER A 603 -49.13 -8.11 -33.00
C SER A 603 -50.21 -9.10 -32.55
N GLY A 604 -51.40 -8.56 -32.28
CA GLY A 604 -52.58 -9.31 -31.88
C GLY A 604 -53.17 -10.22 -32.96
N SER A 605 -54.13 -11.04 -32.50
CA SER A 605 -55.39 -11.47 -33.13
C SER A 605 -55.45 -11.63 -34.66
N THR A 606 -56.18 -12.66 -35.11
CA THR A 606 -56.39 -13.01 -36.53
C THR A 606 -56.74 -11.82 -37.44
N LEU A 607 -57.46 -10.83 -36.93
CA LEU A 607 -57.80 -9.61 -37.69
C LEU A 607 -56.58 -8.68 -37.89
N SER A 608 -55.75 -8.47 -36.87
CA SER A 608 -54.54 -7.63 -36.97
C SER A 608 -53.54 -8.25 -37.94
N SER A 609 -53.40 -9.58 -37.89
CA SER A 609 -52.56 -10.33 -38.82
C SER A 609 -53.09 -10.28 -40.26
N TYR A 610 -54.42 -10.33 -40.44
CA TYR A 610 -55.06 -10.18 -41.75
C TYR A 610 -54.87 -8.77 -42.34
N VAL A 611 -55.01 -7.72 -41.53
CA VAL A 611 -54.81 -6.33 -41.99
C VAL A 611 -53.36 -6.07 -42.36
N ILE A 612 -52.38 -6.54 -41.57
CA ILE A 612 -50.95 -6.39 -41.92
C ILE A 612 -50.63 -7.19 -43.19
N ARG A 613 -51.18 -8.39 -43.34
CA ARG A 613 -50.98 -9.21 -44.55
C ARG A 613 -51.60 -8.53 -45.78
N ASN A 614 -52.81 -7.99 -45.69
CA ASN A 614 -53.45 -7.27 -46.79
C ASN A 614 -52.77 -5.93 -47.11
N MET A 615 -52.39 -5.14 -46.11
CA MET A 615 -51.63 -3.89 -46.29
C MET A 615 -50.22 -4.14 -46.84
N GLY A 616 -49.59 -5.26 -46.49
CA GLY A 616 -48.28 -5.67 -47.02
C GLY A 616 -48.35 -6.34 -48.40
N LEU A 617 -49.53 -6.84 -48.81
CA LEU A 617 -49.76 -7.42 -50.14
C LEU A 617 -50.16 -6.37 -51.19
N SER A 618 -50.79 -5.26 -50.78
CA SER A 618 -50.87 -4.09 -51.64
C SER A 618 -49.49 -3.46 -51.71
N LYS A 619 -48.69 -3.78 -52.72
CA LYS A 619 -47.56 -2.93 -53.09
C LYS A 619 -48.13 -1.52 -53.30
N ARG A 620 -47.94 -0.63 -52.33
CA ARG A 620 -48.02 0.81 -52.61
C ARG A 620 -46.91 1.05 -53.61
N VAL A 621 -47.28 1.23 -54.87
CA VAL A 621 -46.36 1.35 -56.00
C VAL A 621 -45.42 2.57 -55.84
N GLU A 622 -45.66 3.41 -54.83
CA GLU A 622 -45.01 4.71 -54.62
C GLU A 622 -43.97 4.74 -53.50
N ASP A 623 -43.85 3.72 -52.64
CA ASP A 623 -42.97 3.81 -51.47
C ASP A 623 -41.51 3.37 -51.73
N ASP A 624 -41.21 2.71 -52.87
CA ASP A 624 -39.90 2.10 -53.17
C ASP A 624 -39.32 2.43 -54.57
N GLN A 625 -39.85 3.41 -55.31
CA GLN A 625 -39.26 3.82 -56.61
C GLN A 625 -38.42 5.08 -56.48
N ASP A 626 -37.12 4.96 -56.81
CA ASP A 626 -36.24 6.12 -56.95
C ASP A 626 -36.78 7.04 -58.07
N PRO A 627 -36.87 8.36 -57.85
CA PRO A 627 -37.51 9.29 -58.79
C PRO A 627 -36.82 9.28 -60.16
N ARG A 628 -35.53 8.91 -60.22
CA ARG A 628 -34.77 8.80 -61.46
C ARG A 628 -35.22 7.62 -62.33
N GLU A 629 -35.45 6.46 -61.72
CA GLU A 629 -35.93 5.28 -62.46
C GLU A 629 -37.35 5.48 -62.96
N ALA A 630 -38.20 6.12 -62.15
CA ALA A 630 -39.56 6.47 -62.54
C ALA A 630 -39.59 7.38 -63.78
N ILE A 631 -38.72 8.39 -63.85
CA ILE A 631 -38.63 9.30 -65.01
C ILE A 631 -38.05 8.58 -66.24
N LEU A 632 -36.99 7.77 -66.06
CA LEU A 632 -36.35 7.03 -67.16
C LEU A 632 -37.29 6.04 -67.84
N LYS A 633 -38.19 5.42 -67.08
CA LYS A 633 -39.19 4.49 -67.61
C LYS A 633 -40.05 5.12 -68.72
N TYR A 634 -40.38 6.41 -68.59
CA TYR A 634 -41.21 7.14 -69.55
C TYR A 634 -40.41 7.87 -70.65
N ALA A 635 -39.07 7.83 -70.60
CA ALA A 635 -38.23 8.54 -71.55
C ALA A 635 -38.32 7.99 -72.98
N LYS A 636 -38.46 6.66 -73.14
CA LYS A 636 -38.63 6.01 -74.46
C LYS A 636 -40.00 6.35 -75.07
N ASP A 637 -41.07 6.22 -74.27
CA ASP A 637 -42.44 6.57 -74.70
C ASP A 637 -42.56 8.04 -75.10
N ALA A 638 -41.88 8.95 -74.38
CA ALA A 638 -41.86 10.37 -74.71
C ALA A 638 -41.11 10.69 -76.03
N ALA A 639 -40.10 9.88 -76.38
CA ALA A 639 -39.38 10.02 -77.64
C ALA A 639 -40.17 9.47 -78.83
N GLU A 640 -40.85 8.33 -78.64
CA GLU A 640 -41.63 7.67 -79.69
C GLU A 640 -42.97 8.38 -79.96
N ASN A 641 -43.63 8.93 -78.94
CA ASN A 641 -44.93 9.60 -79.05
C ASN A 641 -44.90 11.05 -78.54
N PRO A 642 -44.23 11.98 -79.25
CA PRO A 642 -44.12 13.37 -78.85
C PRO A 642 -45.40 14.17 -79.15
N TYR A 643 -46.50 13.87 -78.47
CA TYR A 643 -47.79 14.52 -78.76
C TYR A 643 -47.97 15.87 -78.04
N TRP A 644 -47.44 16.03 -76.83
CA TRP A 644 -47.77 17.18 -75.96
C TRP A 644 -46.82 18.37 -76.02
N ILE A 645 -45.50 18.18 -76.20
CA ILE A 645 -44.50 19.25 -75.98
C ILE A 645 -43.60 19.47 -77.21
N SER A 646 -43.05 18.41 -77.77
CA SER A 646 -42.03 18.46 -78.82
C SER A 646 -42.47 19.16 -80.13
N PRO A 647 -43.73 19.04 -80.61
CA PRO A 647 -44.18 19.74 -81.83
C PRO A 647 -44.16 21.27 -81.70
N ALA A 648 -44.41 21.80 -80.50
CA ALA A 648 -44.47 23.23 -80.25
C ALA A 648 -43.07 23.89 -80.24
N TYR A 649 -42.04 23.14 -79.86
CA TYR A 649 -40.66 23.64 -79.73
C TYR A 649 -39.73 23.18 -80.86
N ALA A 650 -40.21 22.39 -81.82
CA ALA A 650 -39.42 21.93 -82.97
C ALA A 650 -38.77 23.06 -83.78
N LYS A 651 -39.38 24.26 -83.81
CA LYS A 651 -38.84 25.43 -84.53
C LYS A 651 -37.83 26.26 -83.73
N THR A 652 -37.89 26.22 -82.40
CA THR A 652 -37.13 27.11 -81.50
C THR A 652 -36.08 26.37 -80.67
N GLN A 653 -36.04 25.04 -80.73
CA GLN A 653 -35.07 24.24 -79.99
C GLN A 653 -33.66 24.41 -80.57
N PRO A 654 -32.68 24.90 -79.79
CA PRO A 654 -31.31 25.06 -80.27
C PRO A 654 -30.69 23.68 -80.51
N LYS A 655 -30.01 23.51 -81.66
CA LYS A 655 -29.22 22.30 -81.93
C LYS A 655 -28.04 22.26 -80.97
N THR A 656 -27.94 21.19 -80.18
CA THR A 656 -26.79 20.95 -79.29
C THR A 656 -25.55 20.66 -80.13
N ILE A 657 -24.62 21.62 -80.19
CA ILE A 657 -23.30 21.46 -80.81
C ILE A 657 -22.41 20.79 -79.75
N PHE A 658 -22.32 19.47 -79.76
CA PHE A 658 -21.27 18.78 -79.02
C PHE A 658 -19.94 19.00 -79.74
N GLN A 659 -18.86 19.32 -79.01
CA GLN A 659 -17.52 19.43 -79.58
C GLN A 659 -17.15 18.08 -80.22
N GLY A 660 -16.92 18.09 -81.54
CA GLY A 660 -16.38 16.95 -82.26
C GLY A 660 -14.91 16.77 -81.93
N THR A 661 -14.57 15.73 -81.17
CA THR A 661 -13.24 15.14 -81.19
C THR A 661 -13.20 14.20 -82.39
N GLY A 662 -12.41 14.58 -83.39
CA GLY A 662 -12.17 13.77 -84.57
C GLY A 662 -11.32 12.53 -84.29
N ASP A 663 -11.53 11.56 -85.17
CA ASP A 663 -10.72 10.43 -85.60
C ASP A 663 -10.31 9.31 -84.61
N ASP A 664 -10.87 8.16 -84.97
CA ASP A 664 -10.17 6.90 -85.26
C ASP A 664 -9.84 5.91 -84.14
N ASN A 665 -10.41 4.70 -84.36
CA ASN A 665 -9.95 3.37 -83.98
C ASN A 665 -9.99 3.03 -82.48
N GLU A 666 -10.91 2.15 -82.07
CA GLU A 666 -10.74 0.69 -82.03
C GLU A 666 -9.61 0.22 -81.08
N GLU A 667 -10.05 -0.62 -80.12
CA GLU A 667 -9.25 -1.52 -79.26
C GLU A 667 -8.53 -0.91 -78.04
N ASP A 668 -9.17 -1.03 -76.86
CA ASP A 668 -8.67 -1.78 -75.68
C ASP A 668 -9.26 -1.26 -74.35
N GLU A 669 -10.33 -1.91 -73.87
CA GLU A 669 -10.74 -1.85 -72.45
C GLU A 669 -10.08 -2.99 -71.65
N PRO A 670 -9.36 -2.75 -70.54
CA PRO A 670 -8.95 -3.80 -69.64
C PRO A 670 -10.08 -4.18 -68.66
N SER A 671 -10.35 -5.49 -68.60
CA SER A 671 -11.40 -6.17 -67.83
C SER A 671 -11.40 -5.91 -66.32
N ALA A 672 -12.54 -5.46 -65.78
CA ALA A 672 -12.77 -5.33 -64.34
C ALA A 672 -12.91 -6.70 -63.65
N LYS A 673 -12.10 -6.91 -62.61
CA LYS A 673 -12.04 -8.13 -61.78
C LYS A 673 -13.37 -8.38 -61.04
N LYS A 674 -13.91 -9.60 -61.21
CA LYS A 674 -15.00 -10.15 -60.38
C LYS A 674 -14.56 -10.36 -58.92
N PRO A 675 -15.41 -10.05 -57.92
CA PRO A 675 -15.16 -10.44 -56.54
C PRO A 675 -15.40 -11.95 -56.37
N LYS A 676 -14.50 -12.64 -55.65
CA LYS A 676 -14.67 -14.05 -55.27
C LYS A 676 -15.56 -14.18 -54.04
N VAL A 677 -16.37 -15.24 -54.11
CA VAL A 677 -17.22 -15.87 -53.09
C VAL A 677 -16.51 -16.08 -51.76
#